data_AF-A0A0L6VFC8-F1
#
_entry.id   AF-A0A0L6VFC8-F1
#
_cell.length_a   1.000
_cell.length_b   1.000
_cell.length_c   1.000
_cell.angle_alpha   90.00
_cell.angle_beta   90.00
_cell.angle_gamma   90.00
#
_symmetry.space_group_name_H-M   'P 1'
#
loop_
_entity.id
_entity.type
_entity.pdbx_description
1 polymer ?
#
loop_
_entity_poly.entity_id
_entity_poly.type
_entity_poly.pdbx_seq_one_letter_code
_entity_poly.pdbx_strand_id
1 'polypeptide(L)'
;MDGKGFQLLRRLCAGDGYAAEQEWSGMAELRISKHAYYAFPIFYAWPPNRFQEMEPSVDVILGAQWGDEGKGKLCDILSASVDICARSAGGNNAGHTIVLDLPHGQGIDGKGGKTKYHFHLLPSGLVNPNCIGLIGSGTVIHVPSFFDELASLESKGLKCSDRVLISDRAHLVFDFHQIVDGLKEIELGGSSIGTTKKGIGPAYSTKASRSGLRVHHLMGDFTSFEQKLRCLVAGRRKRYGEFEYDIEAELSRYRDYVERLKPFVVDGVAYLHDALTSKECRKRVLVEGANALMLDLDFGTYPYVTSSSASIGGVLTGLGLPPRAISEVYGVVKAYTTRVGSGPFPTELDGKWGEHLQEVGAEWGTTTGRRRRCGWLDLMVLKHSQRINGYTCWNLTKLDVLDEFDEIKIGVGYQLDGKPIESFPADLDILEKATVEYMTLPGWKQSIKDVRRYEELPPNCVKYVGLGSTVGDSSVGTEQWLWPSDALRSTPSRKLGMSWMEESHQRARAVNWIIRISISLQLPQLIIATAAAYLHRFYMRKSIQKYPTRLISPTTLFLATKVEEVPRKLEHVVREYLSVDQDGNERPAPISDSSNEFQVLKQEILYYEDILLRTLCFDLAVDHPYVSLIHSVKLIHESHSRSRSSLNSSSLAAIEMADRAKAKSITQAAWGFINDSLMTPLCLIAKPELIAAAAFLLARL
;
A
#
# COMPACT_ATOMS: atom_id res chain seq x y z
N MET A 1 32.24 21.09 -15.14
CA MET A 1 32.00 20.96 -13.69
C MET A 1 33.05 21.79 -12.96
N ASP A 2 32.58 22.92 -12.49
CA ASP A 2 33.14 23.94 -11.61
C ASP A 2 33.77 23.35 -10.33
N GLY A 3 34.97 23.85 -10.00
CA GLY A 3 35.93 23.25 -9.05
C GLY A 3 35.48 23.10 -7.60
N LYS A 4 34.28 23.57 -7.23
CA LYS A 4 33.69 23.36 -5.91
C LYS A 4 33.12 21.95 -5.71
N GLY A 5 32.59 21.32 -6.77
CA GLY A 5 32.12 19.93 -6.72
C GLY A 5 33.25 18.91 -6.53
N PHE A 6 34.44 19.23 -7.05
CA PHE A 6 35.62 18.36 -6.97
C PHE A 6 36.24 18.32 -5.57
N GLN A 7 36.17 19.42 -4.80
CA GLN A 7 36.64 19.44 -3.41
C GLN A 7 35.69 18.72 -2.44
N LEU A 8 34.39 18.69 -2.73
CA LEU A 8 33.39 18.01 -1.89
C LEU A 8 33.53 16.48 -1.97
N LEU A 9 33.74 15.95 -3.18
CA LEU A 9 34.01 14.52 -3.41
C LEU A 9 35.33 14.06 -2.77
N ARG A 10 36.36 14.92 -2.78
CA ARG A 10 37.68 14.59 -2.18
C ARG A 10 37.64 14.52 -0.65
N ARG A 11 36.74 15.26 0.01
CA ARG A 11 36.61 15.28 1.49
C ARG A 11 35.67 14.20 2.02
N LEU A 12 34.63 13.82 1.26
CA LEU A 12 33.72 12.73 1.64
C LEU A 12 34.37 11.34 1.59
N CYS A 13 35.33 11.12 0.68
CA CYS A 13 36.07 9.86 0.59
C CYS A 13 37.22 9.73 1.61
N ALA A 14 37.58 10.80 2.33
CA ALA A 14 38.76 10.84 3.21
C ALA A 14 38.45 10.70 4.72
N GLY A 15 37.19 10.64 5.15
CA GLY A 15 36.81 10.28 6.52
C GLY A 15 36.97 11.36 7.61
N ASP A 16 37.35 12.59 7.29
CA ASP A 16 37.54 13.66 8.29
C ASP A 16 36.31 14.58 8.44
N GLY A 17 35.35 14.15 9.27
CA GLY A 17 34.12 14.90 9.56
C GLY A 17 34.28 16.15 10.45
N TYR A 18 35.44 16.34 11.11
CA TYR A 18 35.60 17.35 12.18
C TYR A 18 36.12 18.71 11.69
N ALA A 19 36.78 18.77 10.53
CA ALA A 19 37.34 20.02 10.00
C ALA A 19 36.34 20.85 9.16
N ALA A 20 35.19 20.28 8.78
CA ALA A 20 34.16 20.99 8.02
C ALA A 20 33.23 21.86 8.91
N GLU A 21 33.25 21.66 10.22
CA GLU A 21 32.40 22.39 11.18
C GLU A 21 32.94 23.79 11.53
N GLN A 22 34.26 24.00 11.50
CA GLN A 22 34.86 25.27 11.95
C GLN A 22 34.85 26.40 10.91
N GLU A 23 34.72 26.11 9.62
CA GLU A 23 34.63 27.15 8.58
C GLU A 23 33.18 27.54 8.24
N TRP A 24 32.17 26.84 8.78
CA TRP A 24 30.75 27.18 8.58
C TRP A 24 30.19 28.11 9.67
N SER A 25 30.87 28.27 10.81
CA SER A 25 30.41 29.11 11.94
C SER A 25 30.75 30.60 11.81
N GLY A 26 31.15 31.08 10.63
CA GLY A 26 31.60 32.46 10.40
C GLY A 26 30.53 33.45 9.95
N MET A 27 29.29 33.04 9.66
CA MET A 27 28.25 33.94 9.14
C MET A 27 26.84 33.57 9.60
N ALA A 28 26.55 33.83 10.89
CA ALA A 28 25.29 34.42 11.38
C ALA A 28 25.20 34.21 12.90
N GLU A 29 25.55 35.25 13.65
CA GLU A 29 25.18 35.38 15.06
C GLU A 29 23.66 35.59 15.20
N LEU A 30 23.02 34.87 16.12
CA LEU A 30 22.04 35.47 17.03
C LEU A 30 21.91 34.64 18.32
N ARG A 31 21.99 35.37 19.44
CA ARG A 31 22.25 34.95 20.83
C ARG A 31 21.01 34.45 21.60
N ILE A 32 21.30 34.00 22.84
CA ILE A 32 20.50 34.00 24.11
C ILE A 32 19.86 32.63 24.45
N SER A 33 19.85 32.09 25.67
CA SER A 33 20.73 32.11 26.86
C SER A 33 20.28 30.93 27.77
N LYS A 34 21.16 30.45 28.66
CA LYS A 34 20.85 29.46 29.72
C LYS A 34 19.93 30.06 30.78
N HIS A 35 18.96 29.27 31.29
CA HIS A 35 18.74 28.91 32.72
C HIS A 35 17.30 28.41 32.94
N ALA A 36 17.15 27.22 33.53
CA ALA A 36 16.33 26.96 34.73
C ALA A 36 16.26 25.44 35.02
N TYR A 37 16.78 25.05 36.18
CA TYR A 37 16.53 23.78 36.87
C TYR A 37 15.16 23.81 37.59
N TYR A 38 14.49 22.66 37.75
CA TYR A 38 14.02 22.10 39.04
C TYR A 38 13.15 20.82 38.86
N ALA A 39 13.80 19.67 39.07
CA ALA A 39 13.50 18.52 39.94
C ALA A 39 12.06 17.95 40.22
N PHE A 40 12.03 16.60 40.12
CA PHE A 40 11.24 15.53 40.80
C PHE A 40 9.79 15.17 40.36
N PRO A 41 9.32 13.90 40.54
CA PRO A 41 10.01 12.67 40.95
C PRO A 41 9.82 11.44 40.03
N ILE A 42 10.79 10.54 40.16
CA ILE A 42 10.82 9.16 39.69
C ILE A 42 9.74 8.35 40.43
N PHE A 43 8.80 7.74 39.69
CA PHE A 43 8.00 6.61 40.16
C PHE A 43 8.11 5.47 39.15
N TYR A 44 8.66 4.36 39.63
CA TYR A 44 8.72 3.00 39.09
C TYR A 44 9.30 2.79 37.68
N ALA A 45 10.55 2.31 37.73
CA ALA A 45 11.13 1.43 36.75
C ALA A 45 10.18 0.26 36.42
N TRP A 46 9.71 0.22 35.17
CA TRP A 46 9.37 -1.02 34.50
C TRP A 46 10.64 -1.49 33.79
N PRO A 47 11.10 -2.73 33.95
CA PRO A 47 12.40 -3.16 33.43
C PRO A 47 12.46 -3.03 31.90
N PRO A 48 13.60 -2.62 31.31
CA PRO A 48 13.81 -2.68 29.88
C PRO A 48 14.11 -4.13 29.51
N ASN A 49 13.09 -4.97 29.43
CA ASN A 49 13.20 -6.31 28.88
C ASN A 49 11.93 -6.69 28.12
N ARG A 50 12.11 -6.95 26.81
CA ARG A 50 11.17 -7.50 25.82
C ARG A 50 9.97 -6.65 25.41
N PHE A 51 10.19 -5.79 24.43
CA PHE A 51 9.25 -5.63 23.31
C PHE A 51 10.04 -5.66 21.99
N GLN A 52 10.68 -6.81 21.72
CA GLN A 52 10.99 -7.25 20.35
C GLN A 52 9.87 -8.21 19.90
N GLU A 53 8.63 -7.85 20.19
CA GLU A 53 7.46 -8.52 19.64
C GLU A 53 7.21 -7.86 18.27
N MET A 54 7.41 -8.59 17.17
CA MET A 54 7.03 -8.13 15.82
C MET A 54 5.63 -7.49 15.86
N GLU A 55 5.42 -6.35 15.23
CA GLU A 55 4.14 -5.62 15.31
C GLU A 55 3.00 -6.42 14.62
N PRO A 56 1.76 -6.35 15.13
CA PRO A 56 0.60 -6.99 14.49
C PRO A 56 0.38 -6.46 13.06
N SER A 57 0.12 -7.36 12.09
CA SER A 57 -0.09 -7.01 10.67
C SER A 57 -1.58 -6.99 10.31
N VAL A 58 -2.18 -5.79 10.30
CA VAL A 58 -3.52 -5.56 9.75
C VAL A 58 -3.39 -4.85 8.41
N ASP A 59 -3.76 -5.56 7.34
CA ASP A 59 -3.80 -5.01 6.00
C ASP A 59 -5.20 -4.50 5.67
N VAL A 60 -5.29 -3.39 4.94
CA VAL A 60 -6.56 -2.69 4.69
C VAL A 60 -6.75 -2.45 3.20
N ILE A 61 -7.94 -2.75 2.68
CA ILE A 61 -8.34 -2.42 1.30
C ILE A 61 -9.41 -1.34 1.34
N LEU A 62 -9.15 -0.18 0.73
CA LEU A 62 -10.13 0.92 0.65
C LEU A 62 -10.34 1.35 -0.82
N GLY A 63 -11.54 1.86 -1.11
CA GLY A 63 -11.84 2.44 -2.42
C GLY A 63 -11.37 3.89 -2.46
N ALA A 64 -10.68 4.27 -3.53
CA ALA A 64 -10.06 5.59 -3.61
C ALA A 64 -10.93 6.67 -4.28
N GLN A 65 -12.05 6.29 -4.90
CA GLN A 65 -12.92 7.18 -5.69
C GLN A 65 -14.34 7.20 -5.08
N TRP A 66 -15.40 7.07 -5.90
CA TRP A 66 -16.82 7.04 -5.48
C TRP A 66 -17.41 5.62 -5.47
N GLY A 67 -16.59 4.59 -5.25
CA GLY A 67 -17.07 3.21 -5.12
C GLY A 67 -16.98 2.42 -6.42
N ASP A 68 -17.30 1.12 -6.32
CA ASP A 68 -17.30 0.18 -7.45
C ASP A 68 -15.95 0.05 -8.20
N GLU A 69 -14.83 0.27 -7.50
CA GLU A 69 -13.48 0.15 -8.05
C GLU A 69 -13.01 -1.31 -8.16
N GLY A 70 -13.81 -2.27 -7.69
CA GLY A 70 -13.45 -3.70 -7.75
C GLY A 70 -12.65 -4.22 -6.56
N LYS A 71 -12.82 -3.61 -5.37
CA LYS A 71 -12.17 -4.04 -4.10
C LYS A 71 -12.30 -5.54 -3.83
N GLY A 72 -13.49 -6.11 -4.09
CA GLY A 72 -13.75 -7.54 -3.86
C GLY A 72 -12.78 -8.48 -4.57
N LYS A 73 -12.27 -8.11 -5.77
CA LYS A 73 -11.29 -8.93 -6.50
C LYS A 73 -9.92 -8.91 -5.82
N LEU A 74 -9.48 -7.76 -5.31
CA LEU A 74 -8.25 -7.69 -4.53
C LEU A 74 -8.40 -8.40 -3.20
N CYS A 75 -9.57 -8.28 -2.57
CA CYS A 75 -9.89 -8.99 -1.34
C CYS A 75 -9.81 -10.49 -1.53
N ASP A 76 -10.39 -11.03 -2.60
CA ASP A 76 -10.28 -12.44 -3.00
C ASP A 76 -8.81 -12.89 -3.10
N ILE A 77 -8.00 -12.18 -3.88
CA ILE A 77 -6.56 -12.48 -4.09
C ILE A 77 -5.80 -12.50 -2.75
N LEU A 78 -5.95 -11.46 -1.92
CA LEU A 78 -5.23 -11.35 -0.65
C LEU A 78 -5.79 -12.32 0.40
N SER A 79 -7.09 -12.64 0.34
CA SER A 79 -7.77 -13.50 1.30
C SER A 79 -7.24 -14.92 1.32
N ALA A 80 -6.64 -15.39 0.22
CA ALA A 80 -5.98 -16.71 0.14
C ALA A 80 -4.91 -16.91 1.23
N SER A 81 -4.34 -15.81 1.73
CA SER A 81 -3.30 -15.81 2.75
C SER A 81 -3.71 -15.10 4.04
N VAL A 82 -5.00 -14.92 4.34
CA VAL A 82 -5.41 -14.27 5.61
C VAL A 82 -6.23 -15.20 6.48
N ASP A 83 -6.07 -15.06 7.79
CA ASP A 83 -6.80 -15.84 8.79
C ASP A 83 -8.16 -15.21 9.10
N ILE A 84 -8.24 -13.88 9.10
CA ILE A 84 -9.45 -13.13 9.41
C ILE A 84 -9.69 -12.08 8.33
N CYS A 85 -10.90 -12.04 7.78
CA CYS A 85 -11.38 -10.98 6.90
C CYS A 85 -12.47 -10.19 7.62
N ALA A 86 -12.25 -8.89 7.84
CA ALA A 86 -13.12 -8.07 8.67
C ALA A 86 -13.78 -6.94 7.88
N ARG A 87 -15.04 -6.65 8.21
CA ARG A 87 -15.77 -5.44 7.79
C ARG A 87 -15.81 -4.46 8.94
N SER A 88 -15.30 -3.24 8.74
CA SER A 88 -15.21 -2.24 9.81
C SER A 88 -16.42 -1.31 9.89
N ALA A 89 -17.06 -1.01 8.76
CA ALA A 89 -18.12 -0.02 8.65
C ALA A 89 -19.11 -0.33 7.50
N GLY A 90 -20.13 0.52 7.37
CA GLY A 90 -21.20 0.41 6.38
C GLY A 90 -22.28 -0.59 6.80
N GLY A 91 -23.01 -1.11 5.82
CA GLY A 91 -23.97 -2.19 6.00
C GLY A 91 -24.16 -2.98 4.71
N ASN A 92 -25.37 -3.44 4.43
CA ASN A 92 -25.71 -4.17 3.21
C ASN A 92 -25.94 -3.27 1.97
N ASN A 93 -25.39 -2.05 1.98
CA ASN A 93 -25.43 -1.08 0.89
C ASN A 93 -24.19 -1.11 -0.01
N ALA A 94 -23.14 -1.81 0.40
CA ALA A 94 -21.97 -2.10 -0.43
C ALA A 94 -22.07 -3.55 -0.89
N GLY A 95 -21.92 -3.81 -2.19
CA GLY A 95 -22.01 -5.15 -2.76
C GLY A 95 -20.72 -5.52 -3.48
N HIS A 96 -20.21 -6.72 -3.24
CA HIS A 96 -19.08 -7.30 -3.96
C HIS A 96 -19.51 -8.59 -4.65
N THR A 97 -19.04 -8.78 -5.88
CA THR A 97 -19.25 -10.03 -6.61
C THR A 97 -17.90 -10.70 -6.82
N ILE A 98 -17.76 -11.92 -6.31
CA ILE A 98 -16.60 -12.79 -6.56
C ILE A 98 -17.05 -13.91 -7.50
N VAL A 99 -16.20 -14.23 -8.47
CA VAL A 99 -16.43 -15.32 -9.42
C VAL A 99 -15.35 -16.36 -9.19
N LEU A 100 -15.73 -17.51 -8.64
CA LEU A 100 -14.82 -18.63 -8.42
C LEU A 100 -15.02 -19.68 -9.50
N ASP A 101 -13.93 -20.24 -10.01
CA ASP A 101 -13.98 -21.42 -10.87
C ASP A 101 -13.88 -22.67 -10.00
N LEU A 102 -15.01 -23.37 -9.82
CA LEU A 102 -15.08 -24.53 -8.95
C LEU A 102 -14.75 -25.81 -9.72
N PRO A 103 -13.90 -26.69 -9.19
CA PRO A 103 -13.63 -28.00 -9.79
C PRO A 103 -14.91 -28.83 -10.00
N HIS A 104 -14.90 -29.72 -10.99
CA HIS A 104 -15.97 -30.71 -11.16
C HIS A 104 -16.16 -31.53 -9.88
N GLY A 105 -17.41 -31.62 -9.40
CA GLY A 105 -17.77 -32.24 -8.13
C GLY A 105 -18.00 -31.28 -6.94
N GLN A 106 -17.71 -29.97 -7.08
CA GLN A 106 -17.89 -28.98 -5.99
C GLN A 106 -18.84 -27.81 -6.31
N GLY A 107 -19.50 -27.80 -7.47
CA GLY A 107 -20.52 -26.79 -7.81
C GLY A 107 -21.94 -27.15 -7.36
N ILE A 108 -22.88 -26.22 -7.57
CA ILE A 108 -24.29 -26.25 -7.13
C ILE A 108 -25.02 -27.56 -7.51
N ASP A 109 -24.59 -28.21 -8.60
CA ASP A 109 -25.17 -29.46 -9.11
C ASP A 109 -24.14 -30.60 -9.29
N GLY A 110 -22.97 -30.53 -8.62
CA GLY A 110 -21.83 -31.42 -8.90
C GLY A 110 -21.14 -31.15 -10.25
N LYS A 111 -21.69 -30.23 -11.06
CA LYS A 111 -21.05 -29.65 -12.25
C LYS A 111 -20.06 -28.58 -11.79
N GLY A 112 -18.80 -28.69 -12.19
CA GLY A 112 -17.83 -27.59 -11.98
C GLY A 112 -18.05 -26.45 -12.98
N GLY A 113 -17.38 -25.32 -12.73
CA GLY A 113 -17.45 -24.12 -13.55
C GLY A 113 -17.48 -22.83 -12.72
N LYS A 114 -17.68 -21.69 -13.41
CA LYS A 114 -17.68 -20.35 -12.81
C LYS A 114 -18.96 -20.08 -12.01
N THR A 115 -18.85 -20.02 -10.69
CA THR A 115 -19.93 -19.67 -9.77
C THR A 115 -19.78 -18.22 -9.28
N LYS A 116 -20.86 -17.45 -9.32
CA LYS A 116 -20.91 -16.06 -8.84
C LYS A 116 -21.48 -15.99 -7.42
N TYR A 117 -20.66 -15.48 -6.50
CA TYR A 117 -21.04 -15.18 -5.12
C TYR A 117 -21.24 -13.67 -4.96
N HIS A 118 -22.34 -13.28 -4.34
CA HIS A 118 -22.67 -11.89 -4.08
C HIS A 118 -22.63 -11.66 -2.56
N PHE A 119 -21.67 -10.85 -2.13
CA PHE A 119 -21.47 -10.44 -0.75
C PHE A 119 -21.99 -9.02 -0.58
N HIS A 120 -22.67 -8.74 0.53
CA HIS A 120 -23.14 -7.41 0.90
C HIS A 120 -22.68 -7.05 2.31
N LEU A 121 -23.15 -7.79 3.32
CA LEU A 121 -22.74 -7.59 4.70
C LEU A 121 -21.59 -8.53 5.07
N LEU A 122 -21.62 -9.77 4.56
CA LEU A 122 -20.61 -10.77 4.88
C LEU A 122 -19.26 -10.39 4.23
N PRO A 123 -18.13 -10.52 4.94
CA PRO A 123 -16.81 -10.30 4.36
C PRO A 123 -16.55 -11.26 3.20
N SER A 124 -16.05 -10.72 2.11
CA SER A 124 -15.86 -11.48 0.87
C SER A 124 -14.73 -12.51 0.96
N GLY A 125 -13.82 -12.36 1.93
CA GLY A 125 -12.78 -13.36 2.25
C GLY A 125 -13.32 -14.72 2.73
N LEU A 126 -14.61 -14.86 3.02
CA LEU A 126 -15.24 -16.15 3.35
C LEU A 126 -15.14 -17.19 2.21
N VAL A 127 -14.82 -16.76 0.99
CA VAL A 127 -14.45 -17.63 -0.14
C VAL A 127 -13.25 -18.52 0.18
N ASN A 128 -12.30 -18.04 0.99
CA ASN A 128 -11.25 -18.87 1.53
C ASN A 128 -11.84 -19.75 2.66
N PRO A 129 -11.82 -21.08 2.56
CA PRO A 129 -12.39 -21.98 3.57
C PRO A 129 -11.71 -21.88 4.95
N ASN A 130 -10.47 -21.38 5.01
CA ASN A 130 -9.72 -21.21 6.27
C ASN A 130 -9.88 -19.83 6.90
N CYS A 131 -10.57 -18.90 6.24
CA CYS A 131 -10.70 -17.52 6.69
C CYS A 131 -11.94 -17.35 7.58
N ILE A 132 -11.81 -16.61 8.68
CA ILE A 132 -12.93 -16.22 9.53
C ILE A 132 -13.44 -14.85 9.08
N GLY A 133 -14.74 -14.72 8.83
CA GLY A 133 -15.39 -13.46 8.52
C GLY A 133 -15.82 -12.74 9.80
N LEU A 134 -15.32 -11.54 10.06
CA LEU A 134 -15.72 -10.71 11.21
C LEU A 134 -16.51 -9.48 10.77
N ILE A 135 -17.73 -9.31 11.29
CA ILE A 135 -18.50 -8.08 11.17
C ILE A 135 -18.23 -7.20 12.39
N GLY A 136 -17.50 -6.11 12.16
CA GLY A 136 -17.04 -5.19 13.19
C GLY A 136 -18.12 -4.27 13.79
N SER A 137 -17.78 -3.68 14.94
CA SER A 137 -18.63 -2.78 15.73
C SER A 137 -19.09 -1.52 14.99
N GLY A 138 -18.32 -1.07 14.00
CA GLY A 138 -18.66 0.10 13.19
C GLY A 138 -19.77 -0.15 12.17
N THR A 139 -20.12 -1.42 11.90
CA THR A 139 -21.13 -1.84 10.93
C THR A 139 -22.56 -1.69 11.48
N VAL A 140 -23.51 -1.45 10.58
CA VAL A 140 -24.96 -1.55 10.85
C VAL A 140 -25.52 -2.79 10.15
N ILE A 141 -26.24 -3.63 10.89
CA ILE A 141 -26.65 -4.98 10.49
C ILE A 141 -28.16 -5.05 10.36
N HIS A 142 -28.64 -5.36 9.16
CA HIS A 142 -30.02 -5.79 8.96
C HIS A 142 -30.10 -7.31 9.10
N VAL A 143 -30.66 -7.80 10.21
CA VAL A 143 -30.65 -9.23 10.57
C VAL A 143 -31.35 -10.12 9.53
N PRO A 144 -32.53 -9.75 8.98
CA PRO A 144 -33.13 -10.52 7.88
C PRO A 144 -32.18 -10.65 6.68
N SER A 145 -31.62 -9.54 6.20
CA SER A 145 -30.71 -9.55 5.04
C SER A 145 -29.44 -10.35 5.30
N PHE A 146 -28.93 -10.36 6.53
CA PHE A 146 -27.79 -11.20 6.92
C PHE A 146 -28.08 -12.68 6.70
N PHE A 147 -29.24 -13.17 7.16
CA PHE A 147 -29.62 -14.56 6.99
C PHE A 147 -29.98 -14.90 5.54
N ASP A 148 -30.62 -13.99 4.81
CA ASP A 148 -30.90 -14.18 3.37
C ASP A 148 -29.60 -14.30 2.56
N GLU A 149 -28.62 -13.44 2.87
CA GLU A 149 -27.30 -13.49 2.24
C GLU A 149 -26.56 -14.80 2.57
N LEU A 150 -26.56 -15.19 3.85
CA LEU A 150 -25.94 -16.43 4.30
C LEU A 150 -26.56 -17.66 3.61
N ALA A 151 -27.89 -17.75 3.59
CA ALA A 151 -28.61 -18.84 2.92
C ALA A 151 -28.34 -18.86 1.41
N SER A 152 -28.27 -17.69 0.76
CA SER A 152 -27.92 -17.57 -0.65
C SER A 152 -26.50 -18.09 -0.93
N LEU A 153 -25.52 -17.80 -0.08
CA LEU A 153 -24.15 -18.32 -0.25
C LEU A 153 -24.09 -19.84 -0.04
N GLU A 154 -24.75 -20.36 0.99
CA GLU A 154 -24.76 -21.80 1.29
C GLU A 154 -25.49 -22.62 0.23
N SER A 155 -26.60 -22.10 -0.30
CA SER A 155 -27.32 -22.74 -1.43
C SER A 155 -26.45 -22.89 -2.67
N LYS A 156 -25.40 -22.06 -2.79
CA LYS A 156 -24.43 -22.10 -3.89
C LYS A 156 -23.20 -22.98 -3.59
N GLY A 157 -23.17 -23.65 -2.43
CA GLY A 157 -22.10 -24.54 -2.01
C GLY A 157 -21.02 -23.92 -1.12
N LEU A 158 -21.10 -22.63 -0.82
CA LEU A 158 -20.13 -21.95 0.05
C LEU A 158 -20.52 -22.15 1.51
N LYS A 159 -19.87 -23.11 2.19
CA LYS A 159 -20.06 -23.37 3.62
C LYS A 159 -19.29 -22.34 4.45
N CYS A 160 -19.99 -21.43 5.11
CA CYS A 160 -19.37 -20.38 5.92
C CYS A 160 -20.04 -20.08 7.26
N SER A 161 -21.22 -20.63 7.57
CA SER A 161 -21.94 -20.30 8.80
C SER A 161 -21.12 -20.51 10.09
N ASP A 162 -20.24 -21.50 10.12
CA ASP A 162 -19.35 -21.82 11.23
C ASP A 162 -18.14 -20.87 11.37
N ARG A 163 -17.93 -19.99 10.37
CA ARG A 163 -16.77 -19.09 10.27
C ARG A 163 -17.15 -17.62 10.25
N VAL A 164 -18.40 -17.29 10.56
CA VAL A 164 -18.89 -15.91 10.62
C VAL A 164 -19.03 -15.47 12.06
N LEU A 165 -18.44 -14.32 12.39
CA LEU A 165 -18.50 -13.69 13.69
C LEU A 165 -19.08 -12.28 13.57
N ILE A 166 -19.87 -11.89 14.56
CA ILE A 166 -20.53 -10.58 14.65
C ILE A 166 -20.18 -9.94 15.97
N SER A 167 -19.66 -8.72 15.93
CA SER A 167 -19.46 -7.92 17.13
C SER A 167 -20.79 -7.64 17.83
N ASP A 168 -20.85 -7.95 19.12
CA ASP A 168 -21.93 -7.59 20.03
C ASP A 168 -22.23 -6.06 20.07
N ARG A 169 -21.27 -5.23 19.66
CA ARG A 169 -21.37 -3.76 19.60
C ARG A 169 -21.86 -3.22 18.25
N ALA A 170 -22.07 -4.06 17.24
CA ALA A 170 -22.65 -3.64 15.96
C ALA A 170 -24.11 -3.15 16.15
N HIS A 171 -24.52 -2.16 15.37
CA HIS A 171 -25.88 -1.59 15.47
C HIS A 171 -26.87 -2.34 14.58
N LEU A 172 -28.15 -2.32 14.98
CA LEU A 172 -29.21 -2.99 14.24
C LEU A 172 -29.91 -2.01 13.28
N VAL A 173 -30.07 -2.44 12.04
CA VAL A 173 -31.02 -1.87 11.08
C VAL A 173 -32.33 -2.64 11.24
N PHE A 174 -33.45 -1.92 11.18
CA PHE A 174 -34.80 -2.43 11.32
C PHE A 174 -35.61 -2.05 10.07
N ASP A 175 -36.76 -2.67 9.84
CA ASP A 175 -37.53 -2.38 8.63
C ASP A 175 -38.05 -0.94 8.62
N PHE A 176 -38.40 -0.37 9.79
CA PHE A 176 -38.75 1.05 9.86
C PHE A 176 -37.59 1.97 9.44
N HIS A 177 -36.33 1.58 9.67
CA HIS A 177 -35.19 2.37 9.21
C HIS A 177 -35.16 2.44 7.68
N GLN A 178 -35.51 1.35 6.98
CA GLN A 178 -35.61 1.33 5.52
C GLN A 178 -36.78 2.20 5.02
N ILE A 179 -37.92 2.14 5.70
CA ILE A 179 -39.10 2.96 5.38
C ILE A 179 -38.77 4.45 5.50
N VAL A 180 -38.21 4.89 6.63
CA VAL A 180 -37.91 6.32 6.85
C VAL A 180 -36.76 6.83 5.97
N ASP A 181 -35.86 5.96 5.51
CA ASP A 181 -34.86 6.29 4.48
C ASP A 181 -35.57 6.66 3.16
N GLY A 182 -36.54 5.84 2.75
CA GLY A 182 -37.38 6.12 1.58
C GLY A 182 -38.23 7.39 1.72
N LEU A 183 -38.85 7.60 2.89
CA LEU A 183 -39.64 8.81 3.16
C LEU A 183 -38.77 10.08 3.11
N LYS A 184 -37.54 10.02 3.63
CA LYS A 184 -36.63 11.15 3.61
C LYS A 184 -36.21 11.53 2.18
N GLU A 185 -35.94 10.55 1.32
CA GLU A 185 -35.65 10.80 -0.09
C GLU A 185 -36.82 11.47 -0.82
N ILE A 186 -38.06 11.09 -0.50
CA ILE A 186 -39.26 11.73 -1.06
C ILE A 186 -39.38 13.18 -0.58
N GLU A 187 -39.14 13.44 0.72
CA GLU A 187 -39.14 14.79 1.31
C GLU A 187 -38.11 15.72 0.66
N LEU A 188 -36.95 15.18 0.23
CA LEU A 188 -35.87 15.93 -0.41
C LEU A 188 -36.18 16.29 -1.88
N GLY A 189 -37.11 15.62 -2.55
CA GLY A 189 -37.53 15.93 -3.92
C GLY A 189 -36.36 16.02 -4.90
N GLY A 190 -36.20 17.18 -5.55
CA GLY A 190 -35.11 17.44 -6.52
C GLY A 190 -33.70 17.41 -5.92
N SER A 191 -33.57 17.54 -4.59
CA SER A 191 -32.31 17.43 -3.86
C SER A 191 -32.07 16.01 -3.29
N SER A 192 -32.73 14.99 -3.87
CA SER A 192 -32.51 13.60 -3.46
C SER A 192 -31.04 13.20 -3.56
N ILE A 193 -30.54 12.52 -2.54
CA ILE A 193 -29.15 12.07 -2.47
C ILE A 193 -28.95 10.85 -3.38
N GLY A 194 -30.02 10.05 -3.53
CA GLY A 194 -29.98 8.78 -4.24
C GLY A 194 -29.61 7.63 -3.31
N THR A 195 -30.16 7.60 -2.09
CA THR A 195 -29.85 6.53 -1.12
C THR A 195 -30.23 5.15 -1.64
N THR A 196 -29.64 4.10 -1.04
CA THR A 196 -29.96 2.71 -1.36
C THR A 196 -31.28 2.24 -0.76
N LYS A 197 -31.94 3.08 0.04
CA LYS A 197 -33.18 2.76 0.79
C LYS A 197 -33.03 1.53 1.69
N LYS A 198 -31.82 1.25 2.14
CA LYS A 198 -31.49 0.14 3.05
C LYS A 198 -31.46 0.54 4.52
N GLY A 199 -31.84 1.78 4.85
CA GLY A 199 -31.94 2.22 6.25
C GLY A 199 -30.59 2.53 6.91
N ILE A 200 -29.52 2.64 6.12
CA ILE A 200 -28.16 2.86 6.63
C ILE A 200 -28.06 4.22 7.32
N GLY A 201 -28.49 5.30 6.66
CA GLY A 201 -28.46 6.64 7.23
C GLY A 201 -29.29 6.77 8.51
N PRO A 202 -30.57 6.35 8.51
CA PRO A 202 -31.38 6.33 9.73
C PRO A 202 -30.78 5.50 10.87
N ALA A 203 -30.16 4.36 10.60
CA ALA A 203 -29.49 3.56 11.63
C ALA A 203 -28.25 4.26 12.21
N TYR A 204 -27.41 4.89 11.38
CA TYR A 204 -26.30 5.70 11.88
C TYR A 204 -26.78 6.95 12.63
N SER A 205 -27.92 7.53 12.24
CA SER A 205 -28.54 8.65 12.96
C SER A 205 -29.01 8.24 14.36
N THR A 206 -29.62 7.07 14.53
CA THR A 206 -30.01 6.57 15.86
C THR A 206 -28.80 6.15 16.69
N LYS A 207 -27.73 5.64 16.07
CA LYS A 207 -26.42 5.42 16.71
C LYS A 207 -25.85 6.73 17.27
N ALA A 208 -25.74 7.78 16.45
CA ALA A 208 -25.24 9.09 16.87
C ALA A 208 -26.12 9.72 17.96
N SER A 209 -27.44 9.54 17.87
CA SER A 209 -28.41 9.99 18.87
C SER A 209 -28.34 9.20 20.19
N ARG A 210 -27.60 8.08 20.23
CA ARG A 210 -27.51 7.13 21.35
C ARG A 210 -28.84 6.45 21.70
N SER A 211 -29.81 6.50 20.79
CA SER A 211 -31.11 5.85 20.94
C SER A 211 -31.16 4.48 20.26
N GLY A 212 -30.24 4.22 19.32
CA GLY A 212 -30.20 3.00 18.50
C GLY A 212 -29.96 1.72 19.31
N LEU A 213 -30.43 0.61 18.75
CA LEU A 213 -30.21 -0.72 19.31
C LEU A 213 -29.00 -1.40 18.66
N ARG A 214 -28.44 -2.36 19.38
CA ARG A 214 -27.18 -3.05 19.06
C ARG A 214 -27.37 -4.54 19.28
N VAL A 215 -26.48 -5.36 18.72
CA VAL A 215 -26.56 -6.82 18.81
C VAL A 215 -26.65 -7.30 20.26
N HIS A 216 -25.85 -6.76 21.19
CA HIS A 216 -25.92 -7.16 22.61
C HIS A 216 -27.30 -6.94 23.26
N HIS A 217 -28.09 -5.97 22.77
CA HIS A 217 -29.46 -5.77 23.28
C HIS A 217 -30.38 -6.94 22.96
N LEU A 218 -30.11 -7.71 21.90
CA LEU A 218 -30.83 -8.95 21.58
C LEU A 218 -30.37 -10.13 22.45
N MET A 219 -29.14 -10.08 22.95
CA MET A 219 -28.54 -11.16 23.75
C MET A 219 -28.91 -11.09 25.24
N GLY A 220 -29.50 -9.96 25.68
CA GLY A 220 -29.92 -9.72 27.06
C GLY A 220 -31.42 -9.98 27.28
N ASP A 221 -32.02 -9.20 28.19
CA ASP A 221 -33.47 -9.25 28.45
C ASP A 221 -34.27 -8.71 27.25
N PHE A 222 -35.02 -9.61 26.60
CA PHE A 222 -35.86 -9.29 25.45
C PHE A 222 -36.97 -8.29 25.77
N THR A 223 -37.46 -8.25 27.02
CA THR A 223 -38.48 -7.28 27.45
C THR A 223 -37.94 -5.85 27.37
N SER A 224 -36.70 -5.65 27.83
CA SER A 224 -36.00 -4.36 27.68
C SER A 224 -35.78 -3.99 26.21
N PHE A 225 -35.41 -4.95 25.37
CA PHE A 225 -35.27 -4.73 23.92
C PHE A 225 -36.58 -4.25 23.29
N GLU A 226 -37.69 -4.92 23.60
CA GLU A 226 -39.02 -4.58 23.10
C GLU A 226 -39.41 -3.14 23.45
N GLN A 227 -39.28 -2.75 24.72
CA GLN A 227 -39.60 -1.40 25.18
C GLN A 227 -38.79 -0.34 24.43
N LYS A 228 -37.49 -0.58 24.21
CA LYS A 228 -36.61 0.33 23.48
C LYS A 228 -36.99 0.43 22.00
N LEU A 229 -37.35 -0.68 21.35
CA LEU A 229 -37.79 -0.68 19.95
C LEU A 229 -39.09 0.10 19.78
N ARG A 230 -40.07 -0.10 20.68
CA ARG A 230 -41.33 0.67 20.70
C ARG A 230 -41.07 2.18 20.85
N CYS A 231 -40.16 2.56 21.74
CA CYS A 231 -39.77 3.96 21.94
C CYS A 231 -39.11 4.56 20.67
N LEU A 232 -38.22 3.81 20.03
CA LEU A 232 -37.58 4.21 18.77
C LEU A 232 -38.60 4.48 17.66
N VAL A 233 -39.54 3.55 17.46
CA VAL A 233 -40.60 3.66 16.44
C VAL A 233 -41.53 4.84 16.74
N ALA A 234 -41.94 5.02 17.99
CA ALA A 234 -42.74 6.18 18.40
C ALA A 234 -42.00 7.51 18.12
N GLY A 235 -40.69 7.55 18.37
CA GLY A 235 -39.86 8.70 18.02
C GLY A 235 -39.80 8.99 16.53
N ARG A 236 -39.79 7.96 15.67
CA ARG A 236 -39.84 8.14 14.21
C ARG A 236 -41.23 8.57 13.72
N ARG A 237 -42.31 8.02 14.28
CA ARG A 237 -43.68 8.45 13.99
C ARG A 237 -43.91 9.93 14.31
N LYS A 238 -43.33 10.43 15.41
CA LYS A 238 -43.33 11.88 15.72
C LYS A 238 -42.63 12.73 14.66
N ARG A 239 -41.58 12.23 14.00
CA ARG A 239 -40.82 13.00 12.99
C ARG A 239 -41.43 12.93 11.60
N TYR A 240 -41.89 11.75 11.18
CA TYR A 240 -42.31 11.48 9.80
C TYR A 240 -43.81 11.30 9.64
N GLY A 241 -44.59 11.42 10.71
CA GLY A 241 -46.01 11.06 10.73
C GLY A 241 -46.22 9.55 10.89
N GLU A 242 -47.48 9.12 10.87
CA GLU A 242 -47.81 7.70 10.86
C GLU A 242 -47.41 7.07 9.53
N PHE A 243 -46.77 5.91 9.61
CA PHE A 243 -46.40 5.07 8.47
C PHE A 243 -46.74 3.62 8.79
N GLU A 244 -47.07 2.86 7.76
CA GLU A 244 -47.41 1.44 7.89
C GLU A 244 -46.18 0.66 8.38
N TYR A 245 -46.29 0.11 9.58
CA TYR A 245 -45.24 -0.65 10.23
C TYR A 245 -45.84 -1.51 11.34
N ASP A 246 -45.78 -2.83 11.15
CA ASP A 246 -46.23 -3.81 12.13
C ASP A 246 -45.11 -4.13 13.12
N ILE A 247 -45.16 -3.46 14.27
CA ILE A 247 -44.18 -3.64 15.33
C ILE A 247 -44.27 -5.02 16.00
N GLU A 248 -45.46 -5.62 16.06
CA GLU A 248 -45.64 -6.92 16.71
C GLU A 248 -45.05 -8.03 15.84
N ALA A 249 -45.28 -7.97 14.53
CA ALA A 249 -44.66 -8.89 13.58
C ALA A 249 -43.13 -8.79 13.61
N GLU A 250 -42.57 -7.57 13.69
CA GLU A 250 -41.12 -7.39 13.79
C GLU A 250 -40.57 -7.96 15.10
N LEU A 251 -41.21 -7.68 16.23
CA LEU A 251 -40.81 -8.24 17.53
C LEU A 251 -40.87 -9.78 17.55
N SER A 252 -41.92 -10.37 16.99
CA SER A 252 -42.05 -11.83 16.87
C SER A 252 -40.90 -12.41 16.06
N ARG A 253 -40.59 -11.83 14.90
CA ARG A 253 -39.49 -12.28 14.03
C ARG A 253 -38.12 -12.11 14.70
N TYR A 254 -37.88 -11.02 15.43
CA TYR A 254 -36.63 -10.81 16.16
C TYR A 254 -36.48 -11.75 17.35
N ARG A 255 -37.58 -12.20 17.98
CA ARG A 255 -37.53 -13.24 19.01
C ARG A 255 -36.95 -14.54 18.46
N ASP A 256 -37.36 -14.94 17.26
CA ASP A 256 -36.80 -16.12 16.59
C ASP A 256 -35.34 -15.92 16.16
N TYR A 257 -34.98 -14.71 15.76
CA TYR A 257 -33.59 -14.40 15.39
C TYR A 257 -32.62 -14.41 16.56
N VAL A 258 -33.05 -14.20 17.81
CA VAL A 258 -32.14 -14.24 18.98
C VAL A 258 -31.38 -15.58 19.02
N GLU A 259 -32.12 -16.69 19.01
CA GLU A 259 -31.53 -18.03 19.10
C GLU A 259 -30.65 -18.36 17.89
N ARG A 260 -31.06 -17.90 16.70
CA ARG A 260 -30.31 -18.11 15.46
C ARG A 260 -29.04 -17.27 15.40
N LEU A 261 -29.06 -16.04 15.93
CA LEU A 261 -27.95 -15.10 15.84
C LEU A 261 -26.88 -15.37 16.91
N LYS A 262 -27.29 -15.89 18.06
CA LYS A 262 -26.41 -16.15 19.23
C LYS A 262 -25.09 -16.87 18.92
N PRO A 263 -25.03 -17.92 18.06
CA PRO A 263 -23.77 -18.60 17.75
C PRO A 263 -22.74 -17.74 17.03
N PHE A 264 -23.19 -16.68 16.34
CA PHE A 264 -22.32 -15.79 15.58
C PHE A 264 -21.76 -14.66 16.46
N VAL A 265 -22.34 -14.38 17.63
CA VAL A 265 -22.02 -13.17 18.40
C VAL A 265 -20.79 -13.37 19.27
N VAL A 266 -19.85 -12.44 19.18
CA VAL A 266 -18.62 -12.39 19.98
C VAL A 266 -18.36 -10.99 20.51
N ASP A 267 -17.51 -10.88 21.55
CA ASP A 267 -16.84 -9.61 21.83
C ASP A 267 -15.82 -9.34 20.71
N GLY A 268 -16.23 -8.58 19.70
CA GLY A 268 -15.42 -8.36 18.51
C GLY A 268 -14.10 -7.64 18.77
N VAL A 269 -14.02 -6.82 19.83
CA VAL A 269 -12.77 -6.12 20.19
C VAL A 269 -11.81 -7.10 20.84
N ALA A 270 -12.27 -7.84 21.86
CA ALA A 270 -11.44 -8.83 22.54
C ALA A 270 -10.94 -9.90 21.54
N TYR A 271 -11.86 -10.44 20.72
CA TYR A 271 -11.53 -11.43 19.71
C TYR A 271 -10.40 -10.99 18.76
N LEU A 272 -10.48 -9.75 18.25
CA LEU A 272 -9.48 -9.27 17.30
C LEU A 272 -8.14 -8.98 17.97
N HIS A 273 -8.13 -8.43 19.19
CA HIS A 273 -6.89 -8.21 19.94
C HIS A 273 -6.22 -9.52 20.34
N ASP A 274 -6.99 -10.53 20.76
CA ASP A 274 -6.47 -11.87 21.07
C ASP A 274 -5.87 -12.51 19.81
N ALA A 275 -6.53 -12.39 18.66
CA ALA A 275 -6.03 -12.90 17.39
C ALA A 275 -4.71 -12.23 16.95
N LEU A 276 -4.57 -10.93 17.19
CA LEU A 276 -3.37 -10.15 16.84
C LEU A 276 -2.21 -10.36 17.82
N THR A 277 -2.49 -10.63 19.09
CA THR A 277 -1.47 -10.73 20.16
C THR A 277 -1.14 -12.17 20.57
N SER A 278 -1.84 -13.17 20.04
CA SER A 278 -1.60 -14.58 20.33
C SER A 278 -0.11 -14.94 20.19
N LYS A 279 0.42 -15.59 21.24
CA LYS A 279 1.83 -16.01 21.32
C LYS A 279 2.12 -17.30 20.55
N GLU A 280 1.09 -18.09 20.28
CA GLU A 280 1.22 -19.41 19.65
C GLU A 280 1.19 -19.30 18.12
N CYS A 281 0.28 -18.50 17.58
CA CYS A 281 0.18 -18.23 16.15
C CYS A 281 -0.54 -16.90 15.94
N ARG A 282 0.19 -15.87 15.50
CA ARG A 282 -0.39 -14.57 15.17
C ARG A 282 -1.21 -14.65 13.90
N LYS A 283 -2.42 -14.11 13.96
CA LYS A 283 -3.36 -14.13 12.84
C LYS A 283 -3.16 -12.95 11.93
N ARG A 284 -3.16 -13.20 10.62
CA ARG A 284 -3.16 -12.15 9.59
C ARG A 284 -4.58 -11.67 9.37
N VAL A 285 -4.78 -10.36 9.49
CA VAL A 285 -6.10 -9.72 9.37
C VAL A 285 -6.12 -8.87 8.11
N LEU A 286 -7.15 -9.09 7.28
CA LEU A 286 -7.48 -8.24 6.15
C LEU A 286 -8.77 -7.48 6.43
N VAL A 287 -8.74 -6.17 6.32
CA VAL A 287 -9.95 -5.34 6.46
C VAL A 287 -10.45 -4.95 5.08
N GLU A 288 -11.69 -5.34 4.81
CA GLU A 288 -12.43 -4.98 3.61
C GLU A 288 -13.20 -3.67 3.85
N GLY A 289 -12.76 -2.59 3.20
CA GLY A 289 -13.46 -1.30 3.24
C GLY A 289 -14.79 -1.35 2.50
N ALA A 290 -15.84 -0.80 3.12
CA ALA A 290 -17.11 -0.53 2.46
C ALA A 290 -17.05 0.80 1.70
N ASN A 291 -17.82 0.91 0.62
CA ASN A 291 -17.90 2.15 -0.20
C ASN A 291 -16.49 2.62 -0.65
N ALA A 292 -16.23 3.92 -0.62
CA ALA A 292 -14.96 4.52 -1.02
C ALA A 292 -14.80 5.91 -0.40
N LEU A 293 -13.59 6.48 -0.48
CA LEU A 293 -13.25 7.73 0.17
C LEU A 293 -14.16 8.90 -0.22
N MET A 294 -14.51 9.07 -1.49
CA MET A 294 -15.33 10.21 -1.91
C MET A 294 -16.81 10.08 -1.51
N LEU A 295 -17.18 8.94 -0.91
CA LEU A 295 -18.47 8.72 -0.25
C LEU A 295 -18.35 8.76 1.29
N ASP A 296 -17.17 9.03 1.84
CA ASP A 296 -16.98 9.17 3.29
C ASP A 296 -17.83 10.33 3.84
N LEU A 297 -18.42 10.15 5.03
CA LEU A 297 -19.31 11.12 5.65
C LEU A 297 -18.63 12.49 5.86
N ASP A 298 -17.35 12.49 6.20
CA ASP A 298 -16.60 13.71 6.55
C ASP A 298 -15.82 14.25 5.36
N PHE A 299 -15.22 13.36 4.56
CA PHE A 299 -14.24 13.74 3.53
C PHE A 299 -14.72 13.60 2.08
N GLY A 300 -15.91 13.05 1.88
CA GLY A 300 -16.53 12.89 0.57
C GLY A 300 -17.23 14.14 0.06
N THR A 301 -17.95 14.02 -1.05
CA THR A 301 -18.73 15.12 -1.64
C THR A 301 -20.05 15.35 -0.92
N TYR A 302 -20.00 15.78 0.35
CA TYR A 302 -21.18 16.02 1.19
C TYR A 302 -22.14 17.04 0.54
N PRO A 303 -23.46 16.79 0.50
CA PRO A 303 -24.20 15.74 1.20
C PRO A 303 -24.33 14.41 0.44
N TYR A 304 -23.75 14.29 -0.76
CA TYR A 304 -23.84 13.10 -1.61
C TYR A 304 -22.86 11.99 -1.20
N VAL A 305 -22.98 11.55 0.05
CA VAL A 305 -22.07 10.62 0.74
C VAL A 305 -22.86 9.53 1.46
N THR A 306 -22.17 8.49 1.92
CA THR A 306 -22.74 7.52 2.87
C THR A 306 -22.69 8.09 4.30
N SER A 307 -23.38 7.44 5.23
CA SER A 307 -23.43 7.84 6.64
C SER A 307 -22.36 7.19 7.51
N SER A 308 -21.35 6.58 6.90
CA SER A 308 -20.24 5.90 7.55
C SER A 308 -18.90 6.47 7.11
N SER A 309 -17.89 6.42 7.98
CA SER A 309 -16.51 6.70 7.60
C SER A 309 -15.96 5.55 6.74
N ALA A 310 -15.79 5.81 5.44
CA ALA A 310 -15.23 4.89 4.45
C ALA A 310 -13.70 5.04 4.29
N SER A 311 -13.10 5.93 5.08
CA SER A 311 -11.67 6.16 5.22
C SER A 311 -10.99 5.21 6.23
N ILE A 312 -9.65 5.29 6.31
CA ILE A 312 -8.83 4.52 7.26
C ILE A 312 -9.23 4.75 8.72
N GLY A 313 -9.74 5.93 9.07
CA GLY A 313 -10.26 6.21 10.41
C GLY A 313 -11.48 5.34 10.78
N GLY A 314 -12.30 4.98 9.79
CA GLY A 314 -13.42 4.05 9.96
C GLY A 314 -12.97 2.63 10.31
N VAL A 315 -11.78 2.21 9.85
CA VAL A 315 -11.20 0.91 10.21
C VAL A 315 -10.84 0.86 11.68
N LEU A 316 -10.13 1.89 12.16
CA LEU A 316 -9.68 1.97 13.55
C LEU A 316 -10.88 2.01 14.52
N THR A 317 -11.83 2.91 14.26
CA THR A 317 -13.02 3.07 15.10
C THR A 317 -13.99 1.90 15.00
N GLY A 318 -14.10 1.28 13.81
CA GLY A 318 -15.03 0.19 13.55
C GLY A 318 -14.61 -1.15 14.13
N LEU A 319 -13.29 -1.39 14.26
CA LEU A 319 -12.73 -2.64 14.79
C LEU A 319 -12.09 -2.49 16.17
N GLY A 320 -11.95 -1.26 16.69
CA GLY A 320 -11.29 -1.01 17.97
C GLY A 320 -9.78 -1.22 17.91
N LEU A 321 -9.15 -0.92 16.78
CA LEU A 321 -7.72 -1.12 16.53
C LEU A 321 -6.92 0.16 16.84
N PRO A 322 -5.70 0.04 17.41
CA PRO A 322 -4.80 1.18 17.52
C PRO A 322 -4.17 1.48 16.13
N PRO A 323 -3.88 2.75 15.79
CA PRO A 323 -3.28 3.11 14.50
C PRO A 323 -2.01 2.31 14.16
N ARG A 324 -1.19 2.00 15.16
CA ARG A 324 0.06 1.23 15.02
C ARG A 324 -0.12 -0.23 14.58
N ALA A 325 -1.35 -0.76 14.60
CA ALA A 325 -1.62 -2.12 14.15
C ALA A 325 -1.79 -2.22 12.62
N ILE A 326 -1.93 -1.09 11.93
CA ILE A 326 -2.08 -1.07 10.47
C ILE A 326 -0.70 -1.21 9.82
N SER A 327 -0.56 -2.20 8.95
CA SER A 327 0.66 -2.47 8.17
C SER A 327 0.56 -1.86 6.77
N GLU A 328 -0.28 -2.41 5.91
CA GLU A 328 -0.45 -1.97 4.53
C GLU A 328 -1.85 -1.41 4.29
N VAL A 329 -1.93 -0.35 3.49
CA VAL A 329 -3.20 0.26 3.08
C VAL A 329 -3.25 0.32 1.56
N TYR A 330 -4.03 -0.58 0.98
CA TYR A 330 -4.23 -0.70 -0.46
C TYR A 330 -5.34 0.25 -0.93
N GLY A 331 -4.98 1.24 -1.74
CA GLY A 331 -5.92 2.10 -2.45
C GLY A 331 -6.37 1.46 -3.75
N VAL A 332 -7.62 1.04 -3.84
CA VAL A 332 -8.20 0.50 -5.08
C VAL A 332 -8.72 1.65 -5.91
N VAL A 333 -8.12 1.81 -7.08
CA VAL A 333 -8.41 2.86 -8.05
C VAL A 333 -8.82 2.21 -9.35
N LYS A 334 -9.92 2.66 -9.93
CA LYS A 334 -10.31 2.26 -11.28
C LYS A 334 -9.59 3.14 -12.29
N ALA A 335 -9.22 2.58 -13.44
CA ALA A 335 -8.53 3.28 -14.52
C ALA A 335 -9.31 4.48 -15.08
N TYR A 336 -10.59 4.62 -14.74
CA TYR A 336 -11.45 5.75 -15.02
C TYR A 336 -12.37 5.97 -13.81
N THR A 337 -13.11 7.07 -13.78
CA THR A 337 -13.97 7.41 -12.63
C THR A 337 -15.40 6.99 -12.92
N THR A 338 -16.10 6.49 -11.90
CA THR A 338 -17.56 6.35 -11.95
C THR A 338 -18.21 6.84 -10.68
N ARG A 339 -19.48 7.22 -10.80
CA ARG A 339 -20.30 7.62 -9.66
C ARG A 339 -21.72 7.12 -9.80
N VAL A 340 -22.33 6.77 -8.68
CA VAL A 340 -23.76 6.46 -8.57
C VAL A 340 -24.45 7.57 -7.79
N GLY A 341 -25.58 8.05 -8.31
CA GLY A 341 -26.37 9.11 -7.67
C GLY A 341 -26.00 10.53 -8.12
N SER A 342 -26.62 11.49 -7.46
CA SER A 342 -26.53 12.93 -7.75
C SER A 342 -25.20 13.55 -7.30
N GLY A 343 -24.95 14.78 -7.75
CA GLY A 343 -23.86 15.67 -7.31
C GLY A 343 -22.75 15.90 -8.35
N PRO A 344 -21.77 16.78 -8.07
CA PRO A 344 -20.81 17.26 -9.07
C PRO A 344 -19.77 16.21 -9.48
N PHE A 345 -19.56 16.01 -10.78
CA PHE A 345 -18.59 15.05 -11.33
C PHE A 345 -17.74 15.78 -12.39
N PRO A 346 -16.62 16.41 -11.99
CA PRO A 346 -15.86 17.29 -12.89
C PRO A 346 -15.36 16.60 -14.16
N THR A 347 -14.97 15.33 -14.07
CA THR A 347 -14.44 14.55 -15.20
C THR A 347 -15.49 13.71 -15.93
N GLU A 348 -16.78 13.95 -15.70
CA GLU A 348 -17.86 13.20 -16.35
C GLU A 348 -17.79 13.34 -17.89
N LEU A 349 -18.09 12.23 -18.57
CA LEU A 349 -18.15 12.18 -20.01
C LEU A 349 -19.57 11.94 -20.48
N ASP A 350 -20.04 12.85 -21.34
CA ASP A 350 -21.26 12.67 -22.09
C ASP A 350 -20.99 12.04 -23.47
N GLY A 351 -22.02 11.41 -24.04
CA GLY A 351 -22.01 10.85 -25.38
C GLY A 351 -21.24 9.53 -25.52
N LYS A 352 -20.74 9.26 -26.73
CA LYS A 352 -20.22 7.95 -27.16
C LYS A 352 -19.23 7.32 -26.18
N TRP A 353 -18.26 8.10 -25.67
CA TRP A 353 -17.20 7.55 -24.83
C TRP A 353 -17.64 7.32 -23.38
N GLY A 354 -18.57 8.12 -22.86
CA GLY A 354 -19.22 7.84 -21.57
C GLY A 354 -20.05 6.56 -21.62
N GLU A 355 -20.80 6.37 -22.71
CA GLU A 355 -21.55 5.13 -22.97
C GLU A 355 -20.63 3.92 -23.14
N HIS A 356 -19.52 4.06 -23.88
CA HIS A 356 -18.53 3.00 -24.04
C HIS A 356 -17.94 2.54 -22.69
N LEU A 357 -17.50 3.47 -21.83
CA LEU A 357 -17.01 3.14 -20.49
C LEU A 357 -18.09 2.43 -19.66
N GLN A 358 -19.34 2.85 -19.79
CA GLN A 358 -20.47 2.25 -19.10
C GLN A 358 -20.73 0.81 -19.59
N GLU A 359 -20.74 0.59 -20.90
CA GLU A 359 -21.05 -0.71 -21.51
C GLU A 359 -19.93 -1.73 -21.33
N VAL A 360 -18.71 -1.38 -21.75
CA VAL A 360 -17.54 -2.26 -21.68
C VAL A 360 -17.12 -2.51 -20.23
N GLY A 361 -17.21 -1.48 -19.38
CA GLY A 361 -16.94 -1.58 -17.95
C GLY A 361 -18.01 -2.32 -17.16
N ALA A 362 -19.13 -2.65 -17.78
CA ALA A 362 -20.32 -3.18 -17.14
C ALA A 362 -20.81 -2.38 -15.92
N GLU A 363 -20.95 -1.07 -16.10
CA GLU A 363 -21.19 -0.12 -15.02
C GLU A 363 -22.67 0.02 -14.64
N TRP A 364 -23.20 -1.05 -14.04
CA TRP A 364 -24.52 -1.11 -13.42
C TRP A 364 -24.44 -1.51 -11.95
N GLY A 365 -25.22 -0.84 -11.11
CA GLY A 365 -25.32 -1.15 -9.68
C GLY A 365 -25.93 -2.52 -9.43
N THR A 366 -25.27 -3.38 -8.68
CA THR A 366 -25.76 -4.74 -8.36
C THR A 366 -26.92 -4.72 -7.37
N THR A 367 -26.97 -3.74 -6.47
CA THR A 367 -28.02 -3.62 -5.45
C THR A 367 -29.22 -2.80 -5.94
N THR A 368 -28.97 -1.68 -6.64
CA THR A 368 -30.03 -0.74 -7.06
C THR A 368 -30.43 -0.88 -8.53
N GLY A 369 -29.62 -1.58 -9.34
CA GLY A 369 -29.80 -1.65 -10.80
C GLY A 369 -29.49 -0.35 -11.54
N ARG A 370 -29.08 0.73 -10.84
CA ARG A 370 -28.88 2.04 -11.46
C ARG A 370 -27.64 2.07 -12.35
N ARG A 371 -27.77 2.75 -13.49
CA ARG A 371 -26.63 3.12 -14.36
C ARG A 371 -25.66 4.02 -13.60
N ARG A 372 -24.35 3.77 -13.75
CA ARG A 372 -23.32 4.65 -13.18
C ARG A 372 -22.91 5.71 -14.19
N ARG A 373 -22.74 6.94 -13.72
CA ARG A 373 -22.09 8.03 -14.46
C ARG A 373 -20.62 7.68 -14.64
N CYS A 374 -20.06 7.93 -15.82
CA CYS A 374 -18.70 7.53 -16.18
C CYS A 374 -17.91 8.75 -16.65
N GLY A 375 -16.62 8.78 -16.33
CA GLY A 375 -15.76 9.91 -16.63
C GLY A 375 -14.28 9.54 -16.59
N TRP A 376 -13.42 10.46 -17.01
CA TRP A 376 -11.98 10.26 -17.00
C TRP A 376 -11.42 10.06 -15.60
N LEU A 377 -10.22 9.48 -15.52
CA LEU A 377 -9.47 9.40 -14.27
C LEU A 377 -9.19 10.81 -13.73
N ASP A 378 -9.37 11.00 -12.43
CA ASP A 378 -9.22 12.29 -11.76
C ASP A 378 -8.13 12.23 -10.68
N LEU A 379 -6.99 12.88 -10.93
CA LEU A 379 -5.87 12.88 -9.99
C LEU A 379 -6.06 13.85 -8.83
N MET A 380 -6.94 14.86 -8.93
CA MET A 380 -7.25 15.73 -7.79
C MET A 380 -7.98 14.93 -6.71
N VAL A 381 -8.90 14.07 -7.14
CA VAL A 381 -9.59 13.09 -6.28
C VAL A 381 -8.60 12.11 -5.66
N LEU A 382 -7.71 11.51 -6.46
CA LEU A 382 -6.74 10.54 -5.94
C LEU A 382 -5.73 11.16 -4.96
N LYS A 383 -5.25 12.38 -5.23
CA LYS A 383 -4.37 13.12 -4.32
C LYS A 383 -5.05 13.40 -2.97
N HIS A 384 -6.31 13.83 -3.00
CA HIS A 384 -7.12 14.02 -1.79
C HIS A 384 -7.27 12.72 -1.01
N SER A 385 -7.64 11.65 -1.72
CA SER A 385 -7.82 10.31 -1.15
C SER A 385 -6.52 9.76 -0.53
N GLN A 386 -5.38 9.95 -1.19
CA GLN A 386 -4.04 9.61 -0.67
C GLN A 386 -3.71 10.35 0.62
N ARG A 387 -4.00 11.66 0.70
CA ARG A 387 -3.69 12.48 1.88
C ARG A 387 -4.42 11.99 3.12
N ILE A 388 -5.66 11.51 2.95
CA ILE A 388 -6.50 11.05 4.07
C ILE A 388 -6.14 9.62 4.48
N ASN A 389 -6.01 8.72 3.51
CA ASN A 389 -5.86 7.29 3.80
C ASN A 389 -4.40 6.83 3.90
N GLY A 390 -3.45 7.62 3.38
CA GLY A 390 -2.03 7.28 3.42
C GLY A 390 -1.72 5.95 2.74
N TYR A 391 -2.24 5.73 1.53
CA TYR A 391 -2.06 4.43 0.85
C TYR A 391 -0.59 4.09 0.69
N THR A 392 -0.26 2.84 1.01
CA THR A 392 1.08 2.28 0.83
C THR A 392 1.24 1.68 -0.57
N CYS A 393 0.13 1.20 -1.15
CA CYS A 393 0.08 0.57 -2.45
C CYS A 393 -1.19 0.98 -3.21
N TRP A 394 -1.11 1.04 -4.53
CA TRP A 394 -2.26 1.25 -5.42
C TRP A 394 -2.59 -0.02 -6.18
N ASN A 395 -3.88 -0.31 -6.32
CA ASN A 395 -4.38 -1.36 -7.19
C ASN A 395 -5.22 -0.73 -8.30
N LEU A 396 -4.66 -0.67 -9.52
CA LEU A 396 -5.33 -0.11 -10.69
C LEU A 396 -6.19 -1.18 -11.38
N THR A 397 -7.49 -0.96 -11.44
CA THR A 397 -8.46 -1.93 -11.96
C THR A 397 -9.11 -1.46 -13.25
N LYS A 398 -9.67 -2.43 -14.00
CA LYS A 398 -10.39 -2.22 -15.27
C LYS A 398 -9.61 -1.42 -16.32
N LEU A 399 -8.30 -1.65 -16.38
CA LEU A 399 -7.43 -1.01 -17.36
C LEU A 399 -7.80 -1.43 -18.79
N ASP A 400 -8.24 -2.68 -18.95
CA ASP A 400 -8.72 -3.28 -20.20
C ASP A 400 -9.92 -2.55 -20.83
N VAL A 401 -10.69 -1.80 -20.03
CA VAL A 401 -11.81 -0.99 -20.55
C VAL A 401 -11.31 0.19 -21.41
N LEU A 402 -10.03 0.55 -21.31
CA LEU A 402 -9.44 1.63 -22.09
C LEU A 402 -8.78 1.14 -23.41
N ASP A 403 -8.87 -0.16 -23.73
CA ASP A 403 -8.19 -0.80 -24.85
C ASP A 403 -8.51 -0.16 -26.22
N GLU A 404 -9.72 0.34 -26.42
CA GLU A 404 -10.21 0.85 -27.72
C GLU A 404 -9.96 2.35 -27.97
N PHE A 405 -9.46 3.08 -26.97
CA PHE A 405 -9.30 4.53 -27.07
C PHE A 405 -8.11 4.92 -27.96
N ASP A 406 -8.32 5.94 -28.80
CA ASP A 406 -7.25 6.65 -29.53
C ASP A 406 -6.41 7.51 -28.58
N GLU A 407 -7.09 8.25 -27.72
CA GLU A 407 -6.51 9.15 -26.74
C GLU A 407 -7.26 8.99 -25.42
N ILE A 408 -6.53 9.06 -24.32
CA ILE A 408 -7.04 8.94 -22.96
C ILE A 408 -6.72 10.25 -22.24
N LYS A 409 -7.75 10.88 -21.67
CA LYS A 409 -7.58 12.11 -20.89
C LYS A 409 -7.59 11.81 -19.40
N ILE A 410 -6.85 12.61 -18.64
CA ILE A 410 -6.73 12.49 -17.19
C ILE A 410 -6.81 13.88 -16.59
N GLY A 411 -7.73 14.07 -15.64
CA GLY A 411 -7.85 15.33 -14.90
C GLY A 411 -6.67 15.48 -13.94
N VAL A 412 -5.82 16.48 -14.16
CA VAL A 412 -4.59 16.69 -13.36
C VAL A 412 -4.70 17.85 -12.37
N GLY A 413 -5.67 18.74 -12.59
CA GLY A 413 -5.91 19.93 -11.79
C GLY A 413 -7.31 20.49 -12.05
N TYR A 414 -7.76 21.38 -11.17
CA TYR A 414 -9.00 22.14 -11.33
C TYR A 414 -8.69 23.63 -11.38
N GLN A 415 -9.50 24.38 -12.11
CA GLN A 415 -9.46 25.83 -12.15
C GLN A 415 -10.85 26.41 -11.87
N LEU A 416 -10.92 27.53 -11.15
CA LEU A 416 -12.11 28.33 -10.98
C LEU A 416 -11.80 29.76 -11.45
N ASP A 417 -12.58 30.29 -12.39
CA ASP A 417 -12.36 31.62 -12.97
C ASP A 417 -10.92 31.83 -13.47
N GLY A 418 -10.34 30.80 -14.08
CA GLY A 418 -8.96 30.80 -14.61
C GLY A 418 -7.85 30.70 -13.55
N LYS A 419 -8.18 30.53 -12.27
CA LYS A 419 -7.21 30.33 -11.18
C LYS A 419 -7.14 28.87 -10.74
N PRO A 420 -5.94 28.29 -10.56
CA PRO A 420 -5.80 26.91 -10.11
C PRO A 420 -6.32 26.73 -8.68
N ILE A 421 -7.01 25.62 -8.45
CA ILE A 421 -7.45 25.20 -7.12
C ILE A 421 -6.39 24.22 -6.55
N GLU A 422 -5.83 24.55 -5.38
CA GLU A 422 -4.71 23.79 -4.79
C GLU A 422 -5.10 22.43 -4.21
N SER A 423 -6.35 22.26 -3.81
CA SER A 423 -6.84 21.04 -3.15
C SER A 423 -8.30 20.75 -3.52
N PHE A 424 -8.75 19.52 -3.27
CA PHE A 424 -10.11 19.12 -3.59
C PHE A 424 -11.12 20.00 -2.82
N PRO A 425 -12.04 20.71 -3.51
CA PRO A 425 -13.01 21.58 -2.85
C PRO A 425 -13.99 20.81 -1.95
N ALA A 426 -14.22 21.32 -0.75
CA ALA A 426 -15.32 20.85 0.10
C ALA A 426 -16.68 21.43 -0.34
N ASP A 427 -16.68 22.65 -0.89
CA ASP A 427 -17.87 23.31 -1.40
C ASP A 427 -18.24 22.76 -2.80
N LEU A 428 -19.45 22.21 -2.91
CA LEU A 428 -19.94 21.62 -4.15
C LEU A 428 -20.21 22.66 -5.23
N ASP A 429 -20.53 23.90 -4.87
CA ASP A 429 -20.74 24.97 -5.85
C ASP A 429 -19.42 25.35 -6.53
N ILE A 430 -18.32 25.29 -5.78
CA ILE A 430 -16.96 25.45 -6.32
C ILE A 430 -16.63 24.26 -7.22
N LEU A 431 -16.91 23.04 -6.77
CA LEU A 431 -16.62 21.82 -7.52
C LEU A 431 -17.41 21.73 -8.84
N GLU A 432 -18.66 22.19 -8.86
CA GLU A 432 -19.53 22.19 -10.04
C GLU A 432 -19.13 23.25 -11.07
N LYS A 433 -18.63 24.41 -10.61
CA LYS A 433 -18.14 25.49 -11.49
C LYS A 433 -16.69 25.28 -11.93
N ALA A 434 -15.97 24.35 -11.33
CA ALA A 434 -14.57 24.10 -11.64
C ALA A 434 -14.40 23.53 -13.05
N THR A 435 -13.49 24.12 -13.81
CA THR A 435 -13.04 23.57 -15.09
C THR A 435 -11.85 22.65 -14.88
N VAL A 436 -11.90 21.44 -15.45
CA VAL A 436 -10.83 20.45 -15.31
C VAL A 436 -9.69 20.74 -16.29
N GLU A 437 -8.46 20.73 -15.78
CA GLU A 437 -7.25 20.69 -16.57
C GLU A 437 -6.91 19.23 -16.93
N TYR A 438 -6.82 18.93 -18.23
CA TYR A 438 -6.58 17.58 -18.72
C TYR A 438 -5.17 17.41 -19.28
N MET A 439 -4.52 16.33 -18.89
CA MET A 439 -3.41 15.76 -19.63
C MET A 439 -3.95 14.70 -20.60
N THR A 440 -3.49 14.72 -21.84
CA THR A 440 -3.88 13.74 -22.87
C THR A 440 -2.73 12.79 -23.16
N LEU A 441 -3.00 11.49 -23.09
CA LEU A 441 -2.07 10.44 -23.44
C LEU A 441 -2.58 9.67 -24.67
N PRO A 442 -1.67 9.14 -25.51
CA PRO A 442 -2.07 8.22 -26.56
C PRO A 442 -2.61 6.92 -25.93
N GLY A 443 -3.73 6.42 -26.45
CA GLY A 443 -4.21 5.09 -26.13
C GLY A 443 -3.34 4.00 -26.77
N TRP A 444 -3.68 2.73 -26.52
CA TRP A 444 -2.87 1.60 -27.00
C TRP A 444 -3.54 0.71 -28.06
N LYS A 445 -4.85 0.81 -28.29
CA LYS A 445 -5.57 0.10 -29.37
C LYS A 445 -5.24 -1.40 -29.47
N GLN A 446 -5.05 -2.03 -28.32
CA GLN A 446 -4.63 -3.42 -28.22
C GLN A 446 -5.27 -4.03 -26.99
N SER A 447 -5.78 -5.27 -27.10
CA SER A 447 -6.36 -5.91 -25.92
C SER A 447 -5.29 -6.33 -24.91
N ILE A 448 -5.50 -6.01 -23.64
CA ILE A 448 -4.62 -6.43 -22.53
C ILE A 448 -5.24 -7.49 -21.62
N LYS A 449 -6.44 -7.99 -21.95
CA LYS A 449 -7.22 -8.92 -21.12
C LYS A 449 -6.47 -10.18 -20.69
N ASP A 450 -5.60 -10.69 -21.57
CA ASP A 450 -4.84 -11.92 -21.35
C ASP A 450 -3.42 -11.69 -20.83
N VAL A 451 -3.00 -10.44 -20.67
CA VAL A 451 -1.69 -10.08 -20.13
C VAL A 451 -1.58 -10.53 -18.67
N ARG A 452 -0.45 -11.16 -18.31
CA ARG A 452 -0.18 -11.64 -16.94
C ARG A 452 1.12 -11.10 -16.36
N ARG A 453 1.98 -10.49 -17.18
CA ARG A 453 3.23 -9.86 -16.74
C ARG A 453 3.24 -8.38 -17.07
N TYR A 454 3.87 -7.58 -16.23
CA TYR A 454 3.93 -6.12 -16.44
C TYR A 454 4.69 -5.77 -17.73
N GLU A 455 5.76 -6.50 -18.02
CA GLU A 455 6.59 -6.33 -19.23
C GLU A 455 5.83 -6.59 -20.56
N GLU A 456 4.72 -7.32 -20.51
CA GLU A 456 3.89 -7.63 -21.68
C GLU A 456 2.87 -6.51 -22.00
N LEU A 457 2.72 -5.52 -21.13
CA LEU A 457 1.80 -4.41 -21.36
C LEU A 457 2.28 -3.53 -22.52
N PRO A 458 1.36 -3.03 -23.37
CA PRO A 458 1.71 -2.08 -24.42
C PRO A 458 2.44 -0.85 -23.84
N PRO A 459 3.43 -0.26 -24.54
CA PRO A 459 4.21 0.86 -24.00
C PRO A 459 3.37 2.06 -23.55
N ASN A 460 2.26 2.36 -24.24
CA ASN A 460 1.34 3.44 -23.84
C ASN A 460 0.52 3.07 -22.60
N CYS A 461 0.18 1.79 -22.43
CA CYS A 461 -0.44 1.28 -21.21
C CYS A 461 0.52 1.37 -20.01
N VAL A 462 1.79 1.01 -20.20
CA VAL A 462 2.85 1.17 -19.18
C VAL A 462 3.00 2.63 -18.77
N LYS A 463 2.99 3.57 -19.73
CA LYS A 463 3.01 5.01 -19.43
C LYS A 463 1.80 5.45 -18.61
N TYR A 464 0.61 4.94 -18.91
CA TYR A 464 -0.60 5.21 -18.13
C TYR A 464 -0.47 4.72 -16.68
N VAL A 465 0.03 3.50 -16.48
CA VAL A 465 0.26 2.93 -15.13
C VAL A 465 1.34 3.71 -14.38
N GLY A 466 2.42 4.11 -15.07
CA GLY A 466 3.50 4.92 -14.51
C GLY A 466 3.07 6.31 -14.03
N LEU A 467 1.88 6.78 -14.41
CA LEU A 467 1.30 7.97 -13.78
C LEU A 467 0.95 7.73 -12.32
N GLY A 468 0.48 6.53 -11.95
CA GLY A 468 0.20 6.17 -10.55
C GLY A 468 1.44 6.24 -9.66
N SER A 469 2.62 5.87 -10.18
CA SER A 469 3.90 6.08 -9.49
C SER A 469 4.31 7.55 -9.39
N THR A 470 3.77 8.43 -10.24
CA THR A 470 4.06 9.87 -10.22
C THR A 470 3.08 10.74 -9.45
N VAL A 471 1.93 10.20 -9.01
CA VAL A 471 1.01 10.91 -8.09
C VAL A 471 1.62 11.09 -6.70
N GLY A 472 2.73 10.40 -6.39
CA GLY A 472 3.54 10.58 -5.18
C GLY A 472 4.91 11.22 -5.40
N ASP A 473 5.44 11.27 -6.63
CA ASP A 473 6.73 11.89 -6.93
C ASP A 473 6.87 12.07 -8.45
N SER A 474 6.98 13.31 -8.93
CA SER A 474 7.13 13.60 -10.35
C SER A 474 8.47 13.10 -10.88
N SER A 475 8.53 11.86 -11.39
CA SER A 475 9.49 11.39 -12.42
C SER A 475 9.35 9.88 -12.70
N VAL A 476 9.04 9.49 -13.95
CA VAL A 476 9.14 8.09 -14.39
C VAL A 476 10.50 7.86 -15.03
N GLY A 477 11.22 6.86 -14.52
CA GLY A 477 12.42 6.29 -15.12
C GLY A 477 13.71 6.83 -14.52
N THR A 478 14.41 6.00 -13.75
CA THR A 478 15.72 6.25 -13.10
C THR A 478 15.77 7.31 -11.99
N GLU A 479 14.81 8.22 -11.89
CA GLU A 479 14.87 9.32 -10.92
C GLU A 479 14.25 8.99 -9.55
N GLN A 480 13.36 8.00 -9.43
CA GLN A 480 12.74 7.62 -8.14
C GLN A 480 13.77 7.28 -7.04
N TRP A 481 14.94 6.79 -7.42
CA TRP A 481 16.01 6.41 -6.50
C TRP A 481 17.16 7.42 -6.42
N LEU A 482 17.06 8.52 -7.18
CA LEU A 482 17.98 9.64 -7.13
C LEU A 482 17.39 10.75 -6.27
N TRP A 483 17.88 10.83 -5.05
CA TRP A 483 17.47 11.78 -4.04
C TRP A 483 18.32 13.05 -4.11
N PRO A 484 17.75 14.21 -3.75
CA PRO A 484 18.54 15.38 -3.42
C PRO A 484 19.55 15.05 -2.32
N SER A 485 20.76 15.61 -2.38
CA SER A 485 21.82 15.35 -1.38
C SER A 485 21.37 15.61 0.06
N ASP A 486 20.46 16.55 0.26
CA ASP A 486 19.93 16.89 1.58
C ASP A 486 18.92 15.87 2.12
N ALA A 487 18.32 15.02 1.28
CA ALA A 487 17.41 13.97 1.72
C ALA A 487 18.12 12.95 2.63
N LEU A 488 19.42 12.72 2.42
CA LEU A 488 20.25 11.90 3.30
C LEU A 488 20.34 12.47 4.72
N ARG A 489 20.06 13.76 4.94
CA ARG A 489 20.05 14.37 6.28
C ARG A 489 18.83 13.95 7.11
N SER A 490 17.76 13.53 6.45
CA SER A 490 16.45 13.27 7.08
C SER A 490 15.93 11.86 6.80
N THR A 491 16.83 10.86 6.74
CA THR A 491 16.43 9.46 6.61
C THR A 491 15.51 9.03 7.77
N PRO A 492 14.69 7.98 7.60
CA PRO A 492 13.86 7.45 8.69
C PRO A 492 14.67 7.13 9.97
N SER A 493 15.89 6.63 9.82
CA SER A 493 16.78 6.34 10.95
C SER A 493 17.16 7.62 11.71
N ARG A 494 17.49 8.69 11.00
CA ARG A 494 17.87 9.99 11.59
C ARG A 494 16.70 10.73 12.22
N LYS A 495 15.51 10.62 11.61
CA LYS A 495 14.27 11.13 12.21
C LYS A 495 13.96 10.48 13.56
N LEU A 496 14.44 9.26 13.78
CA LEU A 496 14.36 8.53 15.06
C LEU A 496 15.60 8.73 15.95
N GLY A 497 16.42 9.74 15.68
CA GLY A 497 17.53 10.16 16.56
C GLY A 497 18.89 9.49 16.28
N MET A 498 19.03 8.67 15.24
CA MET A 498 20.34 8.10 14.86
C MET A 498 21.25 9.18 14.28
N SER A 499 22.51 9.20 14.69
CA SER A 499 23.50 10.15 14.13
C SER A 499 23.88 9.81 12.69
N TRP A 500 24.40 10.79 11.94
CA TRP A 500 24.91 10.58 10.58
C TRP A 500 25.99 9.49 10.54
N MET A 501 26.91 9.53 11.51
CA MET A 501 28.06 8.64 11.58
C MET A 501 27.64 7.21 11.90
N GLU A 502 26.69 7.05 12.82
CA GLU A 502 26.14 5.75 13.19
C GLU A 502 25.40 5.09 12.02
N GLU A 503 24.51 5.83 11.34
CA GLU A 503 23.77 5.28 10.20
C GLU A 503 24.71 4.88 9.06
N SER A 504 25.69 5.74 8.75
CA SER A 504 26.67 5.49 7.69
C SER A 504 27.53 4.27 8.00
N HIS A 505 27.98 4.13 9.25
CA HIS A 505 28.76 2.99 9.69
C HIS A 505 27.96 1.68 9.63
N GLN A 506 26.68 1.69 10.06
CA GLN A 506 25.83 0.50 10.00
C GLN A 506 25.54 0.07 8.55
N ARG A 507 25.29 1.01 7.64
CA ARG A 507 25.13 0.70 6.21
C ARG A 507 26.40 0.12 5.61
N ALA A 508 27.57 0.70 5.91
CA ALA A 508 28.85 0.18 5.43
C ALA A 508 29.13 -1.23 5.97
N ARG A 509 28.86 -1.50 7.26
CA ARG A 509 28.96 -2.85 7.84
C ARG A 509 28.04 -3.85 7.14
N ALA A 510 26.82 -3.44 6.83
CA ALA A 510 25.85 -4.26 6.11
C ALA A 510 26.37 -4.66 4.72
N VAL A 511 26.89 -3.70 3.95
CA VAL A 511 27.49 -3.97 2.64
C VAL A 511 28.74 -4.85 2.74
N ASN A 512 29.58 -4.64 3.76
CA ASN A 512 30.73 -5.53 4.01
C ASN A 512 30.27 -6.98 4.24
N TRP A 513 29.15 -7.17 4.95
CA TRP A 513 28.58 -8.49 5.17
C TRP A 513 28.11 -9.14 3.87
N ILE A 514 27.43 -8.37 3.00
CA ILE A 514 27.03 -8.81 1.66
C ILE A 514 28.25 -9.28 0.87
N ILE A 515 29.33 -8.50 0.87
CA ILE A 515 30.58 -8.83 0.15
C ILE A 515 31.14 -10.16 0.66
N ARG A 516 31.22 -10.36 1.98
CA ARG A 516 31.78 -11.59 2.58
C ARG A 516 30.98 -12.84 2.19
N ILE A 517 29.66 -12.80 2.35
CA ILE A 517 28.78 -13.92 1.97
C ILE A 517 28.91 -14.19 0.47
N SER A 518 29.00 -13.14 -0.34
CA SER A 518 29.15 -13.25 -1.79
C SER A 518 30.46 -13.90 -2.21
N ILE A 519 31.57 -13.59 -1.54
CA ILE A 519 32.88 -14.22 -1.78
C ILE A 519 32.79 -15.72 -1.48
N SER A 520 32.21 -16.10 -0.33
CA SER A 520 32.05 -17.51 0.05
C SER A 520 31.18 -18.28 -0.96
N LEU A 521 30.09 -17.66 -1.43
CA LEU A 521 29.17 -18.21 -2.44
C LEU A 521 29.67 -18.09 -3.89
N GLN A 522 30.88 -17.54 -4.11
CA GLN A 522 31.48 -17.29 -5.42
C GLN A 522 30.54 -16.51 -6.36
N LEU A 523 29.91 -15.46 -5.84
CA LEU A 523 28.96 -14.64 -6.60
C LEU A 523 29.68 -13.55 -7.42
N PRO A 524 29.20 -13.25 -8.65
CA PRO A 524 29.71 -12.14 -9.45
C PRO A 524 29.62 -10.78 -8.75
N GLN A 525 30.56 -9.88 -9.06
CA GLN A 525 30.59 -8.51 -8.54
C GLN A 525 29.30 -7.72 -8.78
N LEU A 526 28.61 -7.99 -9.89
CA LEU A 526 27.36 -7.33 -10.24
C LEU A 526 26.29 -7.56 -9.15
N ILE A 527 26.14 -8.79 -8.68
CA ILE A 527 25.18 -9.16 -7.61
C ILE A 527 25.46 -8.41 -6.33
N ILE A 528 26.75 -8.25 -5.98
CA ILE A 528 27.17 -7.48 -4.80
C ILE A 528 26.71 -6.02 -4.91
N ALA A 529 26.91 -5.43 -6.09
CA ALA A 529 26.49 -4.06 -6.35
C ALA A 529 24.96 -3.89 -6.33
N THR A 530 24.22 -4.86 -6.87
CA THR A 530 22.74 -4.87 -6.86
C THR A 530 22.21 -4.97 -5.43
N ALA A 531 22.76 -5.90 -4.64
CA ALA A 531 22.41 -6.08 -3.25
C ALA A 531 22.74 -4.85 -2.38
N ALA A 532 23.88 -4.19 -2.63
CA ALA A 532 24.25 -2.95 -1.96
C ALA A 532 23.29 -1.80 -2.32
N ALA A 533 22.91 -1.66 -3.59
CA ALA A 533 21.94 -0.67 -4.04
C ALA A 533 20.56 -0.88 -3.38
N TYR A 534 20.06 -2.12 -3.34
CA TYR A 534 18.82 -2.46 -2.63
C TYR A 534 18.88 -2.11 -1.15
N LEU A 535 19.99 -2.42 -0.48
CA LEU A 535 20.17 -2.07 0.92
C LEU A 535 20.10 -0.56 1.15
N HIS A 536 20.78 0.22 0.31
CA HIS A 536 20.75 1.68 0.43
C HIS A 536 19.37 2.26 0.15
N ARG A 537 18.70 1.80 -0.92
CA ARG A 537 17.32 2.17 -1.29
C ARG A 537 16.33 1.85 -0.17
N PHE A 538 16.44 0.65 0.41
CA PHE A 538 15.58 0.19 1.50
C PHE A 538 15.60 1.15 2.69
N TYR A 539 16.81 1.55 3.12
CA TYR A 539 16.96 2.44 4.27
C TYR A 539 16.68 3.92 3.97
N MET A 540 16.32 4.28 2.73
CA MET A 540 15.69 5.59 2.47
C MET A 540 14.22 5.63 2.91
N ARG A 541 13.57 4.47 3.02
CA ARG A 541 12.14 4.33 3.35
C ARG A 541 11.90 3.66 4.70
N LYS A 542 12.84 2.85 5.17
CA LYS A 542 12.77 2.14 6.44
C LYS A 542 13.92 2.56 7.36
N SER A 543 13.71 2.48 8.68
CA SER A 543 14.72 2.82 9.69
C SER A 543 15.55 1.60 10.07
N ILE A 544 16.85 1.78 10.28
CA ILE A 544 17.76 0.75 10.77
C ILE A 544 17.34 0.24 12.17
N GLN A 545 16.85 1.14 13.03
CA GLN A 545 16.37 0.78 14.36
C GLN A 545 15.17 -0.17 14.31
N LYS A 546 14.31 -0.06 13.28
CA LYS A 546 13.17 -0.96 13.08
C LYS A 546 13.52 -2.22 12.28
N TYR A 547 14.46 -2.10 11.34
CA TYR A 547 14.82 -3.14 10.39
C TYR A 547 16.34 -3.41 10.47
N PRO A 548 16.78 -4.38 11.28
CA PRO A 548 18.19 -4.57 11.57
C PRO A 548 18.96 -4.97 10.29
N THR A 549 20.10 -4.33 10.08
CA THR A 549 21.01 -4.59 8.93
C THR A 549 21.40 -6.05 8.80
N ARG A 550 21.48 -6.76 9.93
CA ARG A 550 21.75 -8.19 10.01
C ARG A 550 20.80 -9.05 9.18
N LEU A 551 19.50 -8.72 9.18
CA LEU A 551 18.49 -9.50 8.46
C LEU A 551 18.25 -8.98 7.04
N ILE A 552 18.40 -7.66 6.86
CA ILE A 552 18.25 -7.05 5.53
C ILE A 552 19.41 -7.41 4.60
N SER A 553 20.65 -7.54 5.09
CA SER A 553 21.82 -7.87 4.26
C SER A 553 21.73 -9.22 3.52
N PRO A 554 21.49 -10.36 4.20
CA PRO A 554 21.32 -11.63 3.49
C PRO A 554 20.05 -11.65 2.63
N THR A 555 19.02 -10.88 3.00
CA THR A 555 17.78 -10.76 2.22
C THR A 555 18.00 -10.00 0.91
N THR A 556 18.71 -8.86 0.94
CA THR A 556 19.04 -8.11 -0.28
C THR A 556 19.95 -8.89 -1.19
N LEU A 557 20.89 -9.66 -0.63
CA LEU A 557 21.74 -10.57 -1.39
C LEU A 557 20.92 -11.70 -2.03
N PHE A 558 20.04 -12.35 -1.26
CA PHE A 558 19.18 -13.41 -1.78
C PHE A 558 18.30 -12.91 -2.93
N LEU A 559 17.67 -11.75 -2.76
CA LEU A 559 16.88 -11.14 -3.82
C LEU A 559 17.73 -10.78 -5.04
N ALA A 560 18.89 -10.16 -4.86
CA ALA A 560 19.80 -9.80 -5.95
C ALA A 560 20.25 -11.02 -6.77
N THR A 561 20.48 -12.18 -6.13
CA THR A 561 20.82 -13.41 -6.88
C THR A 561 19.71 -13.86 -7.82
N LYS A 562 18.44 -13.63 -7.47
CA LYS A 562 17.30 -13.96 -8.33
C LYS A 562 17.19 -12.96 -9.48
N VAL A 563 17.36 -11.67 -9.21
CA VAL A 563 17.21 -10.60 -10.20
C VAL A 563 18.33 -10.63 -11.25
N GLU A 564 19.56 -10.93 -10.85
CA GLU A 564 20.71 -11.04 -11.75
C GLU A 564 20.81 -12.40 -12.46
N GLU A 565 19.75 -13.22 -12.41
CA GLU A 565 19.68 -14.54 -13.08
C GLU A 565 20.79 -15.53 -12.64
N VAL A 566 21.29 -15.41 -11.41
CA VAL A 566 22.22 -16.37 -10.78
C VAL A 566 21.65 -16.86 -9.45
N PRO A 567 20.44 -17.47 -9.45
CA PRO A 567 19.73 -17.78 -8.21
C PRO A 567 20.53 -18.75 -7.34
N ARG A 568 20.51 -18.49 -6.03
CA ARG A 568 21.04 -19.41 -5.02
C ARG A 568 19.90 -20.00 -4.21
N LYS A 569 20.07 -21.26 -3.79
CA LYS A 569 19.18 -21.85 -2.79
C LYS A 569 19.28 -21.05 -1.50
N LEU A 570 18.14 -20.75 -0.88
CA LEU A 570 18.09 -19.96 0.36
C LEU A 570 18.93 -20.60 1.46
N GLU A 571 18.95 -21.93 1.52
CA GLU A 571 19.74 -22.71 2.47
C GLU A 571 21.24 -22.39 2.39
N HIS A 572 21.76 -22.10 1.19
CA HIS A 572 23.17 -21.76 1.02
C HIS A 572 23.47 -20.36 1.56
N VAL A 573 22.57 -19.40 1.32
CA VAL A 573 22.70 -18.03 1.87
C VAL A 573 22.62 -18.06 3.40
N VAL A 574 21.67 -18.81 3.95
CA VAL A 574 21.50 -19.00 5.40
C VAL A 574 22.75 -19.65 6.01
N ARG A 575 23.30 -20.70 5.39
CA ARG A 575 24.48 -21.40 5.90
C ARG A 575 25.71 -20.49 5.96
N GLU A 576 25.98 -19.73 4.89
CA GLU A 576 27.10 -18.79 4.86
C GLU A 576 26.90 -17.58 5.76
N TYR A 577 25.66 -17.16 6.00
CA TYR A 577 25.39 -16.13 6.99
C TYR A 577 25.64 -16.63 8.43
N LEU A 578 25.31 -17.88 8.72
CA LEU A 578 25.45 -18.47 10.05
C LEU A 578 26.88 -18.95 10.35
N SER A 579 27.75 -19.10 9.35
CA SER A 579 29.15 -19.47 9.54
C SER A 579 29.97 -18.36 10.20
N VAL A 580 29.43 -17.13 10.32
CA VAL A 580 30.09 -15.98 10.94
C VAL A 580 29.32 -15.41 12.14
N ASP A 581 30.05 -14.79 13.07
CA ASP A 581 29.50 -14.06 14.23
C ASP A 581 29.11 -12.61 13.87
N GLN A 582 28.72 -11.80 14.88
CA GLN A 582 28.28 -10.41 14.67
C GLN A 582 29.42 -9.45 14.27
N ASP A 583 30.67 -9.84 14.53
CA ASP A 583 31.88 -9.10 14.21
C ASP A 583 32.53 -9.61 12.91
N GLY A 584 31.94 -10.66 12.31
CA GLY A 584 32.36 -11.26 11.06
C GLY A 584 33.49 -12.28 11.22
N ASN A 585 33.73 -12.79 12.43
CA ASN A 585 34.66 -13.89 12.66
C ASN A 585 33.99 -15.23 12.39
N GLU A 586 34.75 -16.22 11.95
CA GLU A 586 34.24 -17.59 11.77
C GLU A 586 33.74 -18.15 13.11
N ARG A 587 32.54 -18.73 13.10
CA ARG A 587 32.02 -19.39 14.30
C ARG A 587 32.81 -20.67 14.57
N PRO A 588 33.07 -21.01 15.84
CA PRO A 588 33.85 -22.20 16.19
C PRO A 588 33.18 -23.53 15.79
N ALA A 589 31.86 -23.56 15.59
CA ALA A 589 31.12 -24.76 15.24
C ALA A 589 30.06 -24.47 14.15
N PRO A 590 29.98 -25.30 13.11
CA PRO A 590 28.94 -25.18 12.07
C PRO A 590 27.56 -25.49 12.65
N ILE A 591 26.58 -24.66 12.30
CA ILE A 591 25.18 -24.83 12.71
C ILE A 591 24.51 -25.87 11.80
N SER A 592 23.84 -26.86 12.39
CA SER A 592 23.05 -27.84 11.65
C SER A 592 21.85 -27.19 10.95
N ASP A 593 21.55 -27.63 9.72
CA ASP A 593 20.36 -27.23 8.95
C ASP A 593 19.05 -27.57 9.69
N SER A 594 19.07 -28.54 10.61
CA SER A 594 17.93 -28.93 11.45
C SER A 594 17.77 -28.07 12.72
N SER A 595 18.68 -27.14 12.97
CA SER A 595 18.62 -26.29 14.16
C SER A 595 17.48 -25.28 14.09
N ASN A 596 16.97 -24.90 15.26
CA ASN A 596 15.93 -23.87 15.35
C ASN A 596 16.43 -22.52 14.81
N GLU A 597 17.69 -22.14 15.06
CA GLU A 597 18.29 -20.90 14.54
C GLU A 597 18.29 -20.87 13.01
N PHE A 598 18.63 -21.98 12.35
CA PHE A 598 18.61 -22.09 10.88
C PHE A 598 17.20 -21.94 10.31
N GLN A 599 16.22 -22.64 10.89
CA GLN A 599 14.84 -22.62 10.40
C GLN A 599 14.17 -21.26 10.63
N VAL A 600 14.41 -20.64 11.79
CA VAL A 600 13.93 -19.27 12.09
C VAL A 600 14.53 -18.28 11.10
N LEU A 601 15.85 -18.30 10.89
CA LEU A 601 16.48 -17.36 9.96
C LEU A 601 15.99 -17.52 8.52
N LYS A 602 15.71 -18.76 8.09
CA LYS A 602 15.11 -19.03 6.78
C LYS A 602 13.74 -18.36 6.65
N GLN A 603 12.88 -18.48 7.66
CA GLN A 603 11.57 -17.84 7.68
C GLN A 603 11.69 -16.31 7.75
N GLU A 604 12.62 -15.79 8.54
CA GLU A 604 12.90 -14.35 8.64
C GLU A 604 13.35 -13.77 7.29
N ILE A 605 14.28 -14.41 6.58
CA ILE A 605 14.72 -13.93 5.26
C ILE A 605 13.55 -13.91 4.26
N LEU A 606 12.67 -14.91 4.28
CA LEU A 606 11.48 -14.92 3.40
C LEU A 606 10.48 -13.81 3.78
N TYR A 607 10.30 -13.56 5.06
CA TYR A 607 9.46 -12.47 5.56
C TYR A 607 10.03 -11.09 5.16
N TYR A 608 11.33 -10.88 5.38
CA TYR A 608 12.00 -9.65 4.98
C TYR A 608 12.12 -9.51 3.47
N GLU A 609 12.12 -10.60 2.69
CA GLU A 609 12.12 -10.54 1.23
C GLU A 609 10.83 -9.87 0.72
N ASP A 610 9.67 -10.26 1.25
CA ASP A 610 8.40 -9.61 0.91
C ASP A 610 8.41 -8.12 1.31
N ILE A 611 8.92 -7.78 2.50
CA ILE A 611 9.06 -6.38 2.94
C ILE A 611 10.03 -5.62 2.03
N LEU A 612 11.14 -6.24 1.62
CA LEU A 612 12.13 -5.63 0.74
C LEU A 612 11.52 -5.35 -0.62
N LEU A 613 10.85 -6.33 -1.24
CA LEU A 613 10.17 -6.18 -2.53
C LEU A 613 9.17 -5.01 -2.51
N ARG A 614 8.32 -4.96 -1.48
CA ARG A 614 7.34 -3.87 -1.30
C ARG A 614 8.03 -2.52 -1.05
N THR A 615 9.08 -2.50 -0.23
CA THR A 615 9.82 -1.27 0.07
C THR A 615 10.53 -0.74 -1.17
N LEU A 616 10.99 -1.62 -2.07
CA LEU A 616 11.54 -1.29 -3.37
C LEU A 616 10.45 -0.98 -4.42
N CYS A 617 9.17 -0.96 -4.05
CA CYS A 617 8.05 -0.80 -4.99
C CYS A 617 8.10 -1.78 -6.19
N PHE A 618 8.70 -2.95 -5.99
CA PHE A 618 8.99 -3.91 -7.07
C PHE A 618 9.87 -3.35 -8.21
N ASP A 619 10.50 -2.18 -8.02
CA ASP A 619 11.52 -1.64 -8.92
C ASP A 619 12.88 -2.27 -8.59
N LEU A 620 13.12 -3.41 -9.23
CA LEU A 620 14.32 -4.22 -9.05
C LEU A 620 15.43 -3.82 -10.03
N ALA A 621 15.18 -2.90 -10.96
CA ALA A 621 16.20 -2.47 -11.91
C ALA A 621 17.28 -1.62 -11.21
N VAL A 622 18.54 -1.97 -11.43
CA VAL A 622 19.69 -1.23 -10.90
C VAL A 622 20.66 -0.96 -12.05
N ASP A 623 20.86 0.33 -12.35
CA ASP A 623 21.89 0.75 -13.28
C ASP A 623 23.24 0.83 -12.54
N HIS A 624 24.25 0.16 -13.09
CA HIS A 624 25.57 0.06 -12.46
C HIS A 624 26.64 0.88 -13.18
N PRO A 625 27.55 1.53 -12.44
CA PRO A 625 28.62 2.35 -13.02
C PRO A 625 29.67 1.53 -13.80
N TYR A 626 29.70 0.19 -13.63
CA TYR A 626 30.66 -0.68 -14.32
C TYR A 626 30.52 -0.64 -15.85
N VAL A 627 29.28 -0.60 -16.37
CA VAL A 627 29.03 -0.55 -17.81
C VAL A 627 29.56 0.77 -18.40
N SER A 628 29.26 1.89 -17.73
CA SER A 628 29.72 3.22 -18.10
C SER A 628 31.24 3.36 -18.02
N LEU A 629 31.89 2.72 -17.05
CA LEU A 629 33.35 2.65 -16.97
C LEU A 629 33.93 1.89 -18.17
N ILE A 630 33.39 0.72 -18.51
CA ILE A 630 33.85 -0.08 -19.66
C ILE A 630 33.68 0.70 -20.97
N HIS A 631 32.56 1.38 -21.16
CA HIS A 631 32.33 2.24 -22.32
C HIS A 631 33.34 3.39 -22.40
N SER A 632 33.63 4.04 -21.28
CA SER A 632 34.60 5.13 -21.20
C SER A 632 36.01 4.67 -21.60
N VAL A 633 36.42 3.48 -21.14
CA VAL A 633 37.72 2.88 -21.49
C VAL A 633 37.81 2.55 -22.98
N LYS A 634 36.75 1.99 -23.57
CA LYS A 634 36.70 1.69 -25.02
C LYS A 634 36.86 2.95 -25.87
N LEU A 635 36.13 4.01 -25.55
CA LEU A 635 36.21 5.30 -26.26
C LEU A 635 37.61 5.92 -26.20
N ILE A 636 38.27 5.83 -25.04
CA ILE A 636 39.65 6.31 -24.89
C ILE A 636 40.59 5.49 -25.79
N HIS A 637 40.46 4.17 -25.84
CA HIS A 637 41.26 3.31 -26.69
C HIS A 637 41.06 3.61 -28.20
N GLU A 638 39.82 3.85 -28.61
CA GLU A 638 39.46 4.24 -29.98
C GLU A 638 39.98 5.63 -30.36
N SER A 639 39.97 6.59 -29.42
CA SER A 639 40.51 7.94 -29.65
C SER A 639 42.04 7.95 -29.81
N HIS A 640 42.75 7.11 -29.05
CA HIS A 640 44.21 6.97 -29.13
C HIS A 640 44.68 6.25 -30.39
N SER A 641 43.87 5.31 -30.92
CA SER A 641 44.17 4.61 -32.17
C SER A 641 43.93 5.49 -33.41
N ARG A 642 42.95 6.41 -33.37
CA ARG A 642 42.69 7.36 -34.46
C ARG A 642 43.72 8.49 -34.58
N SER A 643 44.39 8.90 -33.49
CA SER A 643 45.35 10.02 -33.53
C SER A 643 46.76 9.64 -34.00
N ARG A 644 47.04 8.37 -34.31
CA ARG A 644 48.41 7.86 -34.51
C ARG A 644 48.63 7.10 -35.83
N SER A 645 47.83 7.36 -36.86
CA SER A 645 48.02 6.80 -38.21
C SER A 645 49.29 7.29 -38.95
N SER A 646 50.25 7.94 -38.28
CA SER A 646 51.39 8.62 -38.91
C SER A 646 52.77 8.36 -38.27
N LEU A 647 53.01 7.23 -37.59
CA LEU A 647 54.30 6.94 -36.93
C LEU A 647 54.84 5.53 -37.28
N ASN A 648 56.16 5.35 -37.22
CA ASN A 648 56.90 4.14 -37.65
C ASN A 648 56.67 2.90 -36.74
N SER A 649 56.77 1.70 -37.32
CA SER A 649 56.21 0.43 -36.79
C SER A 649 56.87 -0.19 -35.55
N SER A 650 58.18 0.01 -35.31
CA SER A 650 58.89 -0.66 -34.20
C SER A 650 58.79 0.08 -32.86
N SER A 651 58.74 1.42 -32.88
CA SER A 651 58.51 2.24 -31.69
C SER A 651 57.03 2.30 -31.28
N LEU A 652 56.11 2.06 -32.22
CA LEU A 652 54.67 1.98 -31.95
C LEU A 652 54.32 0.85 -30.97
N ALA A 653 54.87 -0.35 -31.17
CA ALA A 653 54.50 -1.54 -30.39
C ALA A 653 54.87 -1.41 -28.90
N ALA A 654 56.06 -0.86 -28.60
CA ALA A 654 56.50 -0.64 -27.22
C ALA A 654 55.69 0.46 -26.51
N ILE A 655 55.36 1.54 -27.23
CA ILE A 655 54.51 2.62 -26.73
C ILE A 655 53.07 2.12 -26.52
N GLU A 656 52.53 1.30 -27.44
CA GLU A 656 51.21 0.68 -27.30
C GLU A 656 51.15 -0.28 -26.11
N MET A 657 52.19 -1.07 -25.87
CA MET A 657 52.26 -1.93 -24.69
C MET A 657 52.28 -1.11 -23.38
N ALA A 658 53.06 -0.02 -23.34
CA ALA A 658 53.12 0.87 -22.18
C ALA A 658 51.80 1.62 -21.94
N ASP A 659 51.16 2.14 -22.99
CA ASP A 659 49.88 2.83 -22.92
C ASP A 659 48.74 1.86 -22.54
N ARG A 660 48.74 0.62 -23.06
CA ARG A 660 47.81 -0.43 -22.63
C ARG A 660 48.01 -0.81 -21.17
N ALA A 661 49.25 -0.94 -20.70
CA ALA A 661 49.55 -1.22 -19.29
C ALA A 661 49.06 -0.07 -18.38
N LYS A 662 49.27 1.18 -18.80
CA LYS A 662 48.80 2.37 -18.08
C LYS A 662 47.27 2.47 -18.06
N ALA A 663 46.60 2.26 -19.20
CA ALA A 663 45.14 2.25 -19.28
C ALA A 663 44.52 1.12 -18.44
N LYS A 664 45.16 -0.06 -18.42
CA LYS A 664 44.75 -1.19 -17.57
C LYS A 664 44.89 -0.84 -16.09
N SER A 665 45.99 -0.20 -15.69
CA SER A 665 46.22 0.26 -14.32
C SER A 665 45.17 1.28 -13.86
N ILE A 666 44.91 2.32 -14.67
CA ILE A 666 43.87 3.33 -14.38
C ILE A 666 42.49 2.70 -14.30
N THR A 667 42.16 1.78 -15.22
CA THR A 667 40.86 1.09 -15.20
C THR A 667 40.70 0.24 -13.93
N GLN A 668 41.76 -0.44 -13.49
CA GLN A 668 41.75 -1.23 -12.27
C GLN A 668 41.59 -0.36 -11.02
N ALA A 669 42.27 0.78 -10.96
CA ALA A 669 42.09 1.76 -9.88
C ALA A 669 40.67 2.36 -9.88
N ALA A 670 40.12 2.71 -11.04
CA ALA A 670 38.76 3.20 -11.18
C ALA A 670 37.72 2.15 -10.75
N TRP A 671 37.96 0.88 -11.08
CA TRP A 671 37.13 -0.23 -10.59
C TRP A 671 37.16 -0.34 -9.06
N GLY A 672 38.34 -0.14 -8.44
CA GLY A 672 38.48 -0.06 -6.99
C GLY A 672 37.62 1.04 -6.37
N PHE A 673 37.70 2.27 -6.89
CA PHE A 673 36.86 3.38 -6.42
C PHE A 673 35.36 3.14 -6.59
N ILE A 674 34.94 2.45 -7.66
CA ILE A 674 33.54 2.05 -7.81
C ILE A 674 33.15 1.05 -6.70
N ASN A 675 33.99 0.06 -6.40
CA ASN A 675 33.70 -0.90 -5.33
C ASN A 675 33.61 -0.21 -3.96
N ASP A 676 34.51 0.73 -3.67
CA ASP A 676 34.46 1.52 -2.43
C ASP A 676 33.18 2.34 -2.34
N SER A 677 32.70 2.86 -3.47
CA SER A 677 31.45 3.64 -3.50
C SER A 677 30.23 2.84 -3.03
N LEU A 678 30.22 1.50 -3.18
CA LEU A 678 29.13 0.63 -2.73
C LEU A 678 28.93 0.69 -1.20
N MET A 679 29.96 1.02 -0.44
CA MET A 679 29.87 1.18 1.02
C MET A 679 29.11 2.45 1.44
N THR A 680 28.79 3.32 0.48
CA THR A 680 28.19 4.63 0.71
C THR A 680 26.85 4.75 -0.01
N PRO A 681 25.95 5.65 0.42
CA PRO A 681 24.69 5.91 -0.28
C PRO A 681 24.89 6.69 -1.60
N LEU A 682 26.08 6.71 -2.21
CA LEU A 682 26.37 7.50 -3.41
C LEU A 682 25.46 7.12 -4.59
N CYS A 683 25.11 5.84 -4.72
CA CYS A 683 24.15 5.34 -5.71
C CYS A 683 22.73 5.95 -5.59
N LEU A 684 22.43 6.62 -4.47
CA LEU A 684 21.17 7.30 -4.25
C LEU A 684 21.18 8.77 -4.61
N ILE A 685 22.33 9.38 -4.88
CA ILE A 685 22.44 10.83 -5.10
C ILE A 685 23.20 11.19 -6.39
N ALA A 686 23.80 10.20 -7.04
CA ALA A 686 24.56 10.38 -8.27
C ALA A 686 24.23 9.29 -9.29
N LYS A 687 24.08 9.71 -10.55
CA LYS A 687 23.87 8.78 -11.67
C LYS A 687 25.10 7.87 -11.87
N PRO A 688 24.93 6.62 -12.35
CA PRO A 688 26.02 5.69 -12.55
C PRO A 688 27.15 6.23 -13.45
N GLU A 689 26.82 7.03 -14.47
CA GLU A 689 27.79 7.66 -15.37
C GLU A 689 28.67 8.67 -14.62
N LEU A 690 28.08 9.42 -13.67
CA LEU A 690 28.81 10.38 -12.84
C LEU A 690 29.74 9.66 -11.86
N ILE A 691 29.27 8.55 -11.26
CA ILE A 691 30.10 7.73 -10.38
C ILE A 691 31.28 7.14 -11.15
N ALA A 692 31.03 6.59 -12.35
CA ALA A 692 32.08 6.04 -13.21
C ALA A 692 33.10 7.11 -13.65
N ALA A 693 32.62 8.29 -14.06
CA ALA A 693 33.49 9.40 -14.46
C ALA A 693 34.33 9.92 -13.29
N ALA A 694 33.74 10.04 -12.09
CA ALA A 694 34.45 10.45 -10.88
C ALA A 694 35.53 9.42 -10.49
N ALA A 695 35.19 8.12 -10.52
CA ALA A 695 36.14 7.04 -10.26
C ALA A 695 37.31 7.05 -11.27
N PHE A 696 37.02 7.29 -12.54
CA PHE A 696 38.05 7.39 -13.58
C PHE A 696 38.97 8.60 -13.37
N LEU A 697 38.42 9.75 -12.97
CA LEU A 697 39.20 10.96 -12.66
C LEU A 697 40.08 10.75 -11.43
N LEU A 698 39.56 10.14 -10.38
CA LEU A 698 40.32 9.81 -9.16
C LEU A 698 41.46 8.83 -9.45
N ALA A 699 41.24 7.84 -10.33
CA ALA A 699 42.26 6.89 -10.75
C ALA A 699 43.37 7.47 -11.62
N ARG A 700 43.19 8.69 -12.15
CA ARG A 700 44.19 9.40 -12.96
C ARG A 700 45.10 10.31 -12.12
N LEU A 701 44.63 10.74 -10.94
CA LEU A 701 45.40 11.50 -9.96
C LEU A 701 46.42 10.60 -9.27
#